data_AF-A0A5C7PIY5-F1
#
_entry.id   AF-A0A5C7PIY5-F1
#
_cell.length_a   1.000
_cell.length_b   1.000
_cell.length_c   1.000
_cell.angle_alpha   90.00
_cell.angle_beta   90.00
_cell.angle_gamma   90.00
#
_symmetry.space_group_name_H-M   'P 1'
#
loop_
_entity.id
_entity.type
_entity.pdbx_description
1 polymer ?
#
loop_
_entity_poly.entity_id
_entity_poly.type
_entity_poly.pdbx_seq_one_letter_code
_entity_poly.pdbx_strand_id
1 'polypeptide(L)'
;MHHTPVHPVPIPTTPDDVAAAIERVHATSPFVVAEDIRLQFARFDSARKAFGTHIEADMATWARYRHSVATKPWPGPDKESLPAEIGAILAQSLDDNGTLRPRRRGIDVAAFTWLFLDSDRGHSGQRLRTCLDDLNIAYLMVESASSMYNGNPLKWHLIIPLSEPKELPSRNLPNIDAAATLHATADWWFAVSNHVAAQLFLLGGLPANENDSTAGSFPRMAYVPHMPPDGRERRVSWKDGRLFQLDAFLTATGFSGGVEAPIVYVAAGKAGTASNSNGSGSSGNGPSTNLGNVNFDGGDDFTGPTPNETTGSLVYRALDYFGLVGPKEDDNSYRALCPWRENHSVSGSHNPDSFDDSVVVYVRGSQAGEQGGFKCYHDGGGVDGQCSRASASDVIRWARKNGCPLPDTAAWGGGEAAVGSIAGASEPHTTNLRAEGSSSPTAAISSPTPTAGATPQENAVESNLGTLVANTAIVPNQAARPRPLAFPGAPRTSSPPPTPRTSYIKSLSDDEKIKIVLDDTRLDAAREAAILALSKHPKYYTINGVIYDIVYDDKPDRSGSPRRPWLRKATYADLVVEFCAVSRWMKETFDRKGGVQEAPQRPDKQVVSSVLVAGRYPRMRELNGMTHTPVFRPDGTLLQQQGYDDSTGILYRADSRVPLISDSPGRDDLAKSLATFRDLLSDFMRVFAEPELAFGVWLSMIFTRLLRYHYSGNQPMFVISAGDAGSGKGLLADIVALIADAEDAEVIRGYSGDDAETERLLGMALKKRAPVIVWDNIARGTVLASTAFEAFLTTPKFTTRQVGTSDAISKGYWDDALQVATGNGLQTGGDMSRRVLRIDINDTTGSPTSRQLRIPDLKGYCRLHRPELVRAALTLLAGFFAAKRGGWQVSLPHFASFNRWSVVREAIVWCGLPDPYLARGRAEDDADTANFRFAIEHLRSIIEEGGLRRHGDGVLVGDVVKLLVRDHASAAPKFGTAYSFFVEAGVTLGAQHGAAVSLGKFLTKYEGRVLPDGDVKWQLRLRRAKGGSVVTVGRV
;
A
#
# COMPACT_ATOMS: atom_id res chain seq x y z
N MET A 1 -42.09 21.23 32.02
CA MET A 1 -41.74 20.27 30.94
C MET A 1 -41.49 18.92 31.59
N HIS A 2 -41.93 17.81 31.00
CA HIS A 2 -41.61 16.49 31.55
C HIS A 2 -40.20 16.09 31.15
N HIS A 3 -39.35 15.77 32.14
CA HIS A 3 -38.11 15.05 31.87
C HIS A 3 -38.46 13.59 31.60
N THR A 4 -38.42 13.17 30.34
CA THR A 4 -38.33 11.76 29.99
C THR A 4 -37.00 11.22 30.54
N PRO A 5 -36.98 10.12 31.30
CA PRO A 5 -35.73 9.55 31.77
C PRO A 5 -34.90 9.08 30.57
N VAL A 6 -33.68 9.60 30.45
CA VAL A 6 -32.72 9.10 29.45
C VAL A 6 -32.25 7.74 29.93
N HIS A 7 -32.73 6.68 29.29
CA HIS A 7 -32.19 5.34 29.51
C HIS A 7 -30.71 5.32 29.10
N PRO A 8 -29.80 4.77 29.93
CA PRO A 8 -28.39 4.70 29.58
C PRO A 8 -28.21 3.85 28.31
N VAL A 9 -27.42 4.36 27.36
CA VAL A 9 -27.06 3.61 26.15
C VAL A 9 -26.23 2.39 26.57
N PRO A 10 -26.67 1.15 26.27
CA PRO A 10 -25.91 -0.03 26.65
C PRO A 10 -24.59 -0.07 25.88
N ILE A 11 -23.50 -0.36 26.60
CA ILE A 11 -22.17 -0.53 26.01
C ILE A 11 -22.23 -1.74 25.04
N PRO A 12 -21.72 -1.61 23.80
CA PRO A 12 -21.62 -2.73 22.85
C PRO A 12 -20.88 -3.93 23.45
N THR A 13 -21.42 -5.14 23.25
CA THR A 13 -20.82 -6.38 23.77
C THR A 13 -20.45 -7.38 22.68
N THR A 14 -20.93 -7.18 21.44
CA THR A 14 -20.57 -7.96 20.26
C THR A 14 -19.89 -7.11 19.18
N PRO A 15 -19.15 -7.70 18.23
CA PRO A 15 -18.58 -6.97 17.09
C PRO A 15 -19.64 -6.24 16.25
N ASP A 16 -20.85 -6.81 16.16
CA ASP A 16 -21.96 -6.24 15.41
C ASP A 16 -22.55 -5.00 16.08
N ASP A 17 -22.60 -4.96 17.40
CA ASP A 17 -23.05 -3.78 18.16
C ASP A 17 -22.13 -2.58 17.88
N VAL A 18 -20.81 -2.82 17.84
CA VAL A 18 -19.80 -1.80 17.52
C VAL A 18 -19.92 -1.37 16.06
N ALA A 19 -20.03 -2.32 15.13
CA ALA A 19 -20.21 -2.02 13.70
C ALA A 19 -21.46 -1.17 13.47
N ALA A 20 -22.59 -1.54 14.09
CA ALA A 20 -23.83 -0.80 14.01
C ALA A 20 -23.76 0.57 14.71
N ALA A 21 -22.97 0.73 15.78
CA ALA A 21 -22.70 2.04 16.38
C ALA A 21 -21.89 2.94 15.41
N ILE A 22 -20.84 2.39 14.79
CA ILE A 22 -20.05 3.09 13.76
C ILE A 22 -20.94 3.48 12.58
N GLU A 23 -21.78 2.58 12.06
CA GLU A 23 -22.68 2.89 10.95
C GLU A 23 -23.70 3.98 11.29
N ARG A 24 -24.32 3.94 12.49
CA ARG A 24 -25.28 4.98 12.92
C ARG A 24 -24.61 6.35 13.03
N VAL A 25 -23.45 6.41 13.68
CA VAL A 25 -22.69 7.65 13.89
C VAL A 25 -22.22 8.24 12.56
N HIS A 26 -21.64 7.41 11.70
CA HIS A 26 -21.07 7.85 10.42
C HIS A 26 -22.08 7.76 9.26
N ALA A 27 -23.39 7.68 9.54
CA ALA A 27 -24.44 7.61 8.52
C ALA A 27 -24.52 8.90 7.67
N THR A 28 -24.21 10.04 8.30
CA THR A 28 -24.18 11.37 7.68
C THR A 28 -22.77 11.83 7.31
N SER A 29 -21.71 11.18 7.81
CA SER A 29 -20.33 11.50 7.42
C SER A 29 -20.14 11.28 5.92
N PRO A 30 -19.71 12.30 5.15
CA PRO A 30 -19.35 12.10 3.75
C PRO A 30 -18.16 11.14 3.66
N PHE A 31 -18.09 10.42 2.54
CA PHE A 31 -16.87 9.71 2.17
C PHE A 31 -15.86 10.71 1.60
N VAL A 32 -14.61 10.70 2.09
CA VAL A 32 -13.53 11.59 1.66
C VAL A 32 -12.37 10.77 1.08
N VAL A 33 -11.82 11.20 -0.05
CA VAL A 33 -10.61 10.60 -0.66
C VAL A 33 -9.34 11.11 0.06
N ALA A 34 -8.27 10.31 0.10
CA ALA A 34 -7.11 10.62 0.93
C ALA A 34 -6.33 11.88 0.51
N GLU A 35 -6.49 12.36 -0.72
CA GLU A 35 -5.92 13.64 -1.17
C GLU A 35 -6.65 14.87 -0.59
N ASP A 36 -7.89 14.70 -0.14
CA ASP A 36 -8.74 15.72 0.48
C ASP A 36 -8.78 15.63 2.01
N ILE A 37 -8.47 14.46 2.59
CA ILE A 37 -8.27 14.30 4.04
C ILE A 37 -7.03 15.08 4.49
N ARG A 38 -7.23 16.24 5.12
CA ARG A 38 -6.15 17.03 5.75
C ARG A 38 -5.81 16.49 7.12
N LEU A 39 -4.51 16.39 7.40
CA LEU A 39 -3.95 15.94 8.68
C LEU A 39 -3.00 17.02 9.21
N GLN A 40 -3.15 17.36 10.49
CA GLN A 40 -2.24 18.25 11.23
C GLN A 40 -1.63 17.47 12.40
N PHE A 41 -0.31 17.45 12.51
CA PHE A 41 0.42 16.69 13.55
C PHE A 41 1.85 17.21 13.74
N ALA A 42 2.48 16.88 14.87
CA ALA A 42 3.89 17.19 15.11
C ALA A 42 4.77 15.98 14.73
N ARG A 43 5.85 16.20 13.95
CA ARG A 43 6.89 15.20 13.65
C ARG A 43 8.22 15.56 14.30
N PHE A 44 8.90 14.58 14.88
CA PHE A 44 10.21 14.68 15.51
C PHE A 44 11.18 13.78 14.74
N ASP A 45 12.35 14.29 14.35
CA ASP A 45 13.30 13.52 13.50
C ASP A 45 13.89 12.30 14.22
N SER A 46 13.90 12.32 15.55
CA SER A 46 14.13 11.15 16.41
C SER A 46 13.30 11.28 17.68
N ALA A 47 12.98 10.17 18.33
CA ALA A 47 12.28 10.18 19.63
C ALA A 47 13.09 10.80 20.78
N ARG A 48 14.38 11.10 20.55
CA ARG A 48 15.24 11.86 21.49
C ARG A 48 15.15 13.38 21.34
N LYS A 49 14.61 13.93 20.24
CA LYS A 49 14.47 15.39 20.09
C LYS A 49 13.28 15.94 20.90
N ALA A 50 13.51 16.98 21.69
CA ALA A 50 12.47 17.68 22.44
C ALA A 50 11.57 18.55 21.55
N PHE A 51 12.12 19.10 20.46
CA PHE A 51 11.43 19.93 19.47
C PHE A 51 11.20 19.19 18.16
N GLY A 52 10.03 19.41 17.56
CA GLY A 52 9.62 18.84 16.29
C GLY A 52 9.37 19.89 15.21
N THR A 53 8.63 19.49 14.18
CA THR A 53 8.10 20.35 13.11
C THR A 53 6.60 20.10 13.00
N HIS A 54 5.80 21.16 12.87
CA HIS A 54 4.37 21.03 12.57
C HIS A 54 4.21 20.60 11.10
N ILE A 55 3.50 19.50 10.87
CA ILE A 55 3.22 18.97 9.55
C ILE A 55 1.73 19.17 9.25
N GLU A 56 1.45 19.82 8.14
CA GLU A 56 0.14 19.80 7.50
C GLU A 56 0.27 19.10 6.14
N ALA A 57 -0.52 18.04 5.92
CA ALA A 57 -0.43 17.20 4.73
C ALA A 57 -1.78 16.57 4.39
N ASP A 58 -1.94 16.13 3.13
CA ASP A 58 -2.99 15.16 2.80
C ASP A 58 -2.62 13.75 3.27
N MET A 59 -3.64 12.93 3.58
CA MET A 59 -3.46 11.56 4.03
C MET A 59 -2.72 10.69 3.02
N ALA A 60 -2.92 10.88 1.71
CA ALA A 60 -2.23 10.09 0.70
C ALA A 60 -0.71 10.40 0.70
N THR A 61 -0.32 11.66 0.87
CA THR A 61 1.09 12.09 0.97
C THR A 61 1.74 11.64 2.27
N TRP A 62 1.02 11.71 3.39
CA TRP A 62 1.52 11.17 4.66
C TRP A 62 1.70 9.64 4.62
N ALA A 63 0.74 8.91 4.04
CA ALA A 63 0.83 7.47 3.88
C ALA A 63 1.93 7.05 2.87
N ARG A 64 2.07 7.77 1.74
CA ARG A 64 3.20 7.62 0.80
C ARG A 64 4.54 7.83 1.50
N TYR A 65 4.67 8.85 2.35
CA TYR A 65 5.87 9.06 3.17
C TYR A 65 6.15 7.85 4.07
N ARG A 66 5.18 7.42 4.89
CA ARG A 66 5.37 6.29 5.83
C ARG A 66 5.69 4.97 5.11
N HIS A 67 5.13 4.73 3.92
CA HIS A 67 5.50 3.58 3.09
C HIS A 67 6.93 3.72 2.51
N SER A 68 7.31 4.91 2.04
CA SER A 68 8.64 5.17 1.44
C SER A 68 9.83 5.08 2.41
N VAL A 69 9.57 5.03 3.72
CA VAL A 69 10.58 4.84 4.77
C VAL A 69 10.54 3.43 5.37
N ALA A 70 9.51 2.65 5.07
CA ALA A 70 9.35 1.29 5.58
C ALA A 70 10.34 0.28 4.97
N THR A 71 10.97 0.65 3.85
CA THR A 71 12.06 -0.07 3.17
C THR A 71 13.45 0.53 3.46
N LYS A 72 13.53 1.59 4.27
CA LYS A 72 14.79 2.26 4.65
C LYS A 72 15.25 1.81 6.03
N PRO A 73 16.56 1.62 6.26
CA PRO A 73 17.08 1.24 7.57
C PRO A 73 16.79 2.31 8.63
N TRP A 74 16.88 1.94 9.91
CA TRP A 74 16.85 2.89 11.02
C TRP A 74 17.90 4.01 10.83
N PRO A 75 17.58 5.29 11.09
CA PRO A 75 18.54 6.39 10.92
C PRO A 75 19.75 6.36 11.88
N GLY A 76 19.68 5.55 12.94
CA GLY A 76 20.75 5.33 13.91
C GLY A 76 20.72 3.90 14.48
N PRO A 77 21.54 3.62 15.51
CA PRO A 77 21.78 2.25 15.99
C PRO A 77 20.64 1.67 16.84
N ASP A 78 19.69 2.50 17.30
CA ASP A 78 18.71 2.17 18.33
C ASP A 78 17.28 2.62 17.95
N LYS A 79 16.28 2.17 18.72
CA LYS A 79 14.87 2.46 18.44
C LYS A 79 14.54 3.94 18.64
N GLU A 80 15.24 4.64 19.53
CA GLU A 80 14.97 6.05 19.82
C GLU A 80 15.55 7.00 18.74
N SER A 81 16.46 6.51 17.89
CA SER A 81 16.89 7.20 16.66
C SER A 81 15.78 7.34 15.62
N LEU A 82 14.70 6.56 15.72
CA LEU A 82 13.57 6.59 14.80
C LEU A 82 12.78 7.91 14.90
N PRO A 83 12.34 8.48 13.76
CA PRO A 83 11.39 9.57 13.77
C PRO A 83 10.06 9.15 14.43
N ALA A 84 9.42 10.09 15.08
CA ALA A 84 8.16 9.89 15.79
C ALA A 84 7.15 10.98 15.41
N GLU A 85 5.86 10.63 15.41
CA GLU A 85 4.77 11.57 15.11
C GLU A 85 3.74 11.59 16.24
N ILE A 86 3.20 12.75 16.56
CA ILE A 86 2.14 12.95 17.56
C ILE A 86 0.97 13.61 16.85
N GLY A 87 -0.16 12.91 16.77
CA GLY A 87 -1.43 13.38 16.18
C GLY A 87 -2.15 14.37 17.08
N ALA A 88 -1.50 15.50 17.33
CA ALA A 88 -2.03 16.62 18.08
C ALA A 88 -1.52 17.94 17.50
N ILE A 89 -2.35 18.97 17.61
CA ILE A 89 -1.92 20.36 17.51
C ILE A 89 -1.17 20.68 18.80
N LEU A 90 0.13 20.95 18.68
CA LEU A 90 1.00 21.29 19.81
C LEU A 90 1.34 22.79 19.77
N ALA A 91 1.23 23.44 20.93
CA ALA A 91 1.71 24.79 21.16
C ALA A 91 3.22 24.88 20.86
N GLN A 92 3.64 26.03 20.34
CA GLN A 92 5.02 26.26 19.92
C GLN A 92 5.80 27.00 21.01
N SER A 93 7.01 26.51 21.28
CA SER A 93 8.01 27.17 22.13
C SER A 93 9.23 27.53 21.28
N LEU A 94 10.04 28.50 21.73
CA LEU A 94 11.31 28.82 21.07
C LEU A 94 12.29 27.65 21.25
N ASP A 95 12.94 27.23 20.17
CA ASP A 95 14.11 26.35 20.20
C ASP A 95 15.39 27.13 20.55
N ASP A 96 16.52 26.42 20.68
CA ASP A 96 17.83 26.99 21.02
C ASP A 96 18.34 28.04 20.00
N ASN A 97 17.69 28.13 18.83
CA ASN A 97 17.99 29.09 17.75
C ASN A 97 16.95 30.22 17.67
N GLY A 98 16.04 30.34 18.64
CA GLY A 98 14.96 31.33 18.66
C GLY A 98 13.84 31.06 17.64
N THR A 99 13.73 29.84 17.12
CA THR A 99 12.67 29.45 16.17
C THR A 99 11.49 28.82 16.92
N LEU A 100 10.27 29.29 16.68
CA LEU A 100 9.07 28.66 17.24
C LEU A 100 8.88 27.26 16.64
N ARG A 101 8.82 26.24 17.52
CA ARG A 101 8.61 24.83 17.17
C ARG A 101 7.70 24.13 18.18
N PRO A 102 6.92 23.13 17.77
CA PRO A 102 6.18 22.29 18.71
C PRO A 102 7.15 21.52 19.62
N ARG A 103 6.91 21.55 20.94
CA ARG A 103 7.70 20.82 21.95
C ARG A 103 6.86 19.65 22.51
N ARG A 104 7.51 18.54 22.85
CA ARG A 104 6.83 17.34 23.38
C ARG A 104 6.59 17.42 24.89
N ARG A 105 5.65 18.26 25.34
CA ARG A 105 5.13 18.27 26.73
C ARG A 105 3.60 18.12 26.73
N GLY A 106 3.03 17.53 27.77
CA GLY A 106 1.58 17.46 27.94
C GLY A 106 0.90 18.84 27.96
N ILE A 107 1.56 19.85 28.58
CA ILE A 107 1.04 21.22 28.63
C ILE A 107 0.93 21.89 27.25
N ASP A 108 1.71 21.45 26.26
CA ASP A 108 1.65 21.98 24.89
C ASP A 108 0.52 21.37 24.06
N VAL A 109 -0.14 20.28 24.51
CA VAL A 109 -1.24 19.65 23.76
C VAL A 109 -2.47 20.55 23.79
N ALA A 110 -2.89 21.03 22.62
CA ALA A 110 -4.05 21.90 22.44
C ALA A 110 -5.28 21.16 21.88
N ALA A 111 -5.09 20.24 20.93
CA ALA A 111 -6.15 19.39 20.37
C ALA A 111 -5.58 18.08 19.82
N PHE A 112 -6.32 16.98 19.87
CA PHE A 112 -5.97 15.73 19.17
C PHE A 112 -6.58 15.69 17.77
N THR A 113 -5.84 15.15 16.79
CA THR A 113 -6.25 15.10 15.37
C THR A 113 -6.41 13.67 14.84
N TRP A 114 -5.90 12.68 15.57
CA TRP A 114 -6.14 11.27 15.30
C TRP A 114 -6.35 10.47 16.59
N LEU A 115 -6.78 9.23 16.43
CA LEU A 115 -6.70 8.17 17.44
C LEU A 115 -5.48 7.29 17.16
N PHE A 116 -4.86 6.74 18.21
CA PHE A 116 -3.73 5.82 18.12
C PHE A 116 -4.00 4.60 19.00
N LEU A 117 -3.90 3.41 18.41
CA LEU A 117 -4.05 2.11 19.08
C LEU A 117 -2.78 1.28 18.83
N ASP A 118 -2.39 0.45 19.79
CA ASP A 118 -1.09 -0.24 19.80
C ASP A 118 -1.27 -1.70 20.27
N SER A 119 -1.09 -2.68 19.37
CA SER A 119 -1.15 -4.10 19.72
C SER A 119 0.24 -4.72 19.67
N ASP A 120 0.70 -5.10 20.86
CA ASP A 120 2.06 -5.55 21.12
C ASP A 120 2.13 -7.07 21.43
N ARG A 121 1.00 -7.78 21.25
CA ARG A 121 0.75 -9.16 21.75
C ARG A 121 0.90 -10.29 20.73
N GLY A 122 1.14 -9.99 19.45
CA GLY A 122 1.34 -11.02 18.42
C GLY A 122 0.12 -11.41 17.58
N HIS A 123 -1.04 -10.82 17.84
CA HIS A 123 -2.28 -11.11 17.12
C HIS A 123 -2.40 -10.30 15.82
N SER A 124 -3.11 -10.84 14.84
CA SER A 124 -3.27 -10.23 13.52
C SER A 124 -4.37 -9.17 13.50
N GLY A 125 -4.00 -7.92 13.23
CA GLY A 125 -4.94 -6.83 12.99
C GLY A 125 -5.79 -6.99 11.71
N GLN A 126 -5.60 -8.05 10.91
CA GLN A 126 -6.25 -8.24 9.62
C GLN A 126 -7.79 -8.25 9.69
N ARG A 127 -8.39 -8.83 10.74
CA ARG A 127 -9.85 -8.82 10.89
C ARG A 127 -10.37 -7.41 11.20
N LEU A 128 -9.74 -6.69 12.14
CA LEU A 128 -10.08 -5.29 12.43
C LEU A 128 -9.95 -4.42 11.18
N ARG A 129 -8.84 -4.56 10.44
CA ARG A 129 -8.62 -3.89 9.17
C ARG A 129 -9.74 -4.18 8.17
N THR A 130 -10.13 -5.45 8.00
CA THR A 130 -11.23 -5.85 7.12
C THR A 130 -12.57 -5.24 7.55
N CYS A 131 -12.85 -5.16 8.86
CA CYS A 131 -14.08 -4.51 9.35
C CYS A 131 -14.08 -2.99 9.13
N LEU A 132 -12.95 -2.31 9.31
CA LEU A 132 -12.80 -0.87 8.98
C LEU A 132 -12.88 -0.63 7.46
N ASP A 133 -12.32 -1.55 6.66
CA ASP A 133 -12.48 -1.57 5.21
C ASP A 133 -13.96 -1.70 4.83
N ASP A 134 -14.67 -2.70 5.36
CA ASP A 134 -16.09 -2.94 5.07
C ASP A 134 -17.00 -1.79 5.54
N LEU A 135 -16.69 -1.13 6.67
CA LEU A 135 -17.41 0.04 7.20
C LEU A 135 -17.02 1.37 6.52
N ASN A 136 -16.00 1.38 5.66
CA ASN A 136 -15.46 2.55 4.98
C ASN A 136 -14.94 3.68 5.90
N ILE A 137 -14.33 3.32 7.04
CA ILE A 137 -13.63 4.26 7.94
C ILE A 137 -12.22 4.53 7.41
N ALA A 138 -11.75 5.78 7.55
CA ALA A 138 -10.38 6.16 7.18
C ALA A 138 -9.37 5.66 8.23
N TYR A 139 -8.27 5.03 7.81
CA TYR A 139 -7.21 4.56 8.72
C TYR A 139 -5.84 4.41 8.05
N LEU A 140 -4.80 4.36 8.87
CA LEU A 140 -3.47 3.85 8.56
C LEU A 140 -3.10 2.78 9.60
N MET A 141 -2.81 1.56 9.17
CA MET A 141 -2.28 0.48 10.01
C MET A 141 -0.86 0.14 9.57
N VAL A 142 0.09 0.27 10.49
CA VAL A 142 1.52 0.04 10.26
C VAL A 142 2.06 -1.08 11.13
N GLU A 143 2.93 -1.90 10.56
CA GLU A 143 3.76 -2.82 11.34
C GLU A 143 4.83 -2.04 12.10
N SER A 144 4.94 -2.30 13.41
CA SER A 144 5.83 -1.55 14.30
C SER A 144 7.30 -1.75 13.91
N ALA A 145 8.15 -0.72 14.07
CA ALA A 145 9.57 -0.81 13.80
C ALA A 145 10.26 -1.96 14.58
N SER A 146 9.74 -2.32 15.76
CA SER A 146 10.21 -3.47 16.57
C SER A 146 9.45 -4.80 16.35
N SER A 147 8.50 -4.88 15.42
CA SER A 147 7.76 -6.13 15.11
C SER A 147 8.69 -7.26 14.66
N MET A 148 8.57 -8.45 15.27
CA MET A 148 9.35 -9.65 14.94
C MET A 148 10.89 -9.51 14.97
N TYR A 149 11.41 -8.38 15.45
CA TYR A 149 12.84 -8.13 15.63
C TYR A 149 13.28 -8.51 17.06
N ASN A 150 14.47 -9.08 17.23
CA ASN A 150 15.00 -9.55 18.52
C ASN A 150 14.00 -10.38 19.36
N GLY A 151 13.26 -11.29 18.72
CA GLY A 151 12.31 -12.17 19.40
C GLY A 151 10.99 -11.51 19.84
N ASN A 152 10.74 -10.24 19.48
CA ASN A 152 9.42 -9.64 19.66
C ASN A 152 8.34 -10.43 18.91
N PRO A 153 7.08 -10.43 19.38
CA PRO A 153 5.94 -10.91 18.60
C PRO A 153 5.66 -10.03 17.35
N LEU A 154 4.61 -10.36 16.58
CA LEU A 154 4.00 -9.42 15.63
C LEU A 154 3.47 -8.20 16.41
N LYS A 155 3.85 -7.00 15.96
CA LYS A 155 3.49 -5.72 16.61
C LYS A 155 2.98 -4.73 15.58
N TRP A 156 1.85 -4.07 15.84
CA TRP A 156 1.28 -3.10 14.90
C TRP A 156 0.59 -1.94 15.60
N HIS A 157 0.65 -0.77 14.96
CA HIS A 157 -0.09 0.42 15.38
C HIS A 157 -1.21 0.69 14.38
N LEU A 158 -2.38 1.12 14.88
CA LEU A 158 -3.50 1.58 14.08
C LEU A 158 -3.79 3.06 14.40
N ILE A 159 -3.83 3.88 13.35
CA ILE A 159 -4.10 5.31 13.42
C ILE A 159 -5.38 5.61 12.64
N ILE A 160 -6.30 6.35 13.25
CA ILE A 160 -7.60 6.71 12.66
C ILE A 160 -7.76 8.24 12.73
N PRO A 161 -7.78 8.96 11.60
CA PRO A 161 -8.03 10.40 11.57
C PRO A 161 -9.43 10.77 12.11
N LEU A 162 -9.49 11.83 12.92
CA LEU A 162 -10.76 12.38 13.40
C LEU A 162 -11.44 13.23 12.33
N SER A 163 -12.77 13.38 12.42
CA SER A 163 -13.55 14.29 11.56
C SER A 163 -13.33 15.76 11.91
N GLU A 164 -13.15 16.04 13.20
CA GLU A 164 -12.88 17.36 13.78
C GLU A 164 -11.82 17.16 14.87
N PRO A 165 -10.85 18.08 15.06
CA PRO A 165 -9.89 17.96 16.16
C PRO A 165 -10.59 18.00 17.52
N LYS A 166 -10.28 17.05 18.41
CA LYS A 166 -10.81 17.09 19.78
C LYS A 166 -9.99 18.09 20.58
N GLU A 167 -10.49 19.32 20.65
CA GLU A 167 -9.91 20.42 21.41
C GLU A 167 -9.88 20.11 22.91
N LEU A 168 -8.86 20.64 23.60
CA LEU A 168 -8.68 20.54 25.03
C LEU A 168 -8.85 21.94 25.68
N PRO A 169 -9.36 22.03 26.91
CA PRO A 169 -9.66 23.30 27.55
C PRO A 169 -8.42 24.18 27.71
N SER A 170 -8.55 25.47 27.38
CA SER A 170 -7.48 26.45 27.57
C SER A 170 -7.13 26.59 29.06
N ARG A 171 -5.91 26.18 29.41
CA ARG A 171 -5.40 26.17 30.79
C ARG A 171 -4.95 27.56 31.26
N ASN A 172 -5.08 28.58 30.41
CA ASN A 172 -4.68 29.97 30.65
C ASN A 172 -5.84 30.89 31.04
N LEU A 173 -7.04 30.35 31.29
CA LEU A 173 -8.22 31.12 31.70
C LEU A 173 -8.19 31.43 33.21
N PRO A 174 -8.74 32.58 33.66
CA PRO A 174 -8.80 32.92 35.07
C PRO A 174 -9.62 31.91 35.88
N ASN A 175 -9.20 31.65 37.11
CA ASN A 175 -9.80 30.70 38.06
C ASN A 175 -9.73 29.21 37.67
N ILE A 176 -8.91 28.82 36.69
CA ILE A 176 -8.59 27.40 36.42
C ILE A 176 -7.31 26.99 37.17
N ASP A 177 -7.32 25.81 37.79
CA ASP A 177 -6.09 25.13 38.23
C ASP A 177 -5.49 24.42 37.01
N ALA A 178 -4.48 25.04 36.39
CA ALA A 178 -3.86 24.54 35.17
C ALA A 178 -3.19 23.17 35.34
N ALA A 179 -2.66 22.88 36.54
CA ALA A 179 -1.96 21.63 36.82
C ALA A 179 -2.95 20.49 37.09
N ALA A 180 -3.98 20.72 37.91
CA ALA A 180 -5.03 19.73 38.14
C ALA A 180 -5.87 19.48 36.87
N THR A 181 -6.13 20.52 36.06
CA THR A 181 -6.78 20.39 34.75
C THR A 181 -5.94 19.56 33.78
N LEU A 182 -4.61 19.73 33.76
CA LEU A 182 -3.73 18.90 32.94
C LEU A 182 -3.77 17.42 33.33
N HIS A 183 -3.72 17.10 34.64
CA HIS A 183 -3.84 15.71 35.11
C HIS A 183 -5.21 15.13 34.76
N ALA A 184 -6.31 15.82 35.11
CA ALA A 184 -7.66 15.36 34.81
C ALA A 184 -7.92 15.18 33.30
N THR A 185 -7.32 16.03 32.46
CA THR A 185 -7.37 15.90 30.99
C THR A 185 -6.59 14.67 30.50
N ALA A 186 -5.42 14.36 31.10
CA ALA A 186 -4.64 13.18 30.77
C ALA A 186 -5.36 11.89 31.19
N ASP A 187 -5.91 11.83 32.40
CA ASP A 187 -6.69 10.70 32.90
C ASP A 187 -7.96 10.46 32.06
N TRP A 188 -8.66 11.53 31.70
CA TRP A 188 -9.81 11.48 30.78
C TRP A 188 -9.41 10.97 29.39
N TRP A 189 -8.31 11.47 28.81
CA TRP A 189 -7.85 11.02 27.49
C TRP A 189 -7.38 9.56 27.51
N PHE A 190 -6.76 9.12 28.60
CA PHE A 190 -6.40 7.73 28.84
C PHE A 190 -7.65 6.83 28.90
N ALA A 191 -8.71 7.28 29.58
CA ALA A 191 -9.99 6.57 29.62
C ALA A 191 -10.69 6.52 28.24
N VAL A 192 -10.73 7.64 27.51
CA VAL A 192 -11.25 7.73 26.13
C VAL A 192 -10.48 6.77 25.21
N SER A 193 -9.15 6.81 25.25
CA SER A 193 -8.28 5.99 24.40
C SER A 193 -8.48 4.49 24.66
N ASN A 194 -8.55 4.07 25.92
CA ASN A 194 -8.77 2.67 26.28
C ASN A 194 -10.21 2.20 25.97
N HIS A 195 -11.22 3.05 26.12
CA HIS A 195 -12.59 2.72 25.69
C HIS A 195 -12.67 2.52 24.17
N VAL A 196 -12.14 3.47 23.39
CA VAL A 196 -12.08 3.37 21.91
C VAL A 196 -11.29 2.14 21.48
N ALA A 197 -10.15 1.85 22.12
CA ALA A 197 -9.35 0.66 21.84
C ALA A 197 -10.12 -0.63 22.12
N ALA A 198 -10.78 -0.75 23.29
CA ALA A 198 -11.59 -1.92 23.64
C ALA A 198 -12.74 -2.16 22.64
N GLN A 199 -13.43 -1.09 22.22
CA GLN A 199 -14.52 -1.18 21.23
C GLN A 199 -14.01 -1.60 19.84
N LEU A 200 -12.92 -1.01 19.36
CA LEU A 200 -12.33 -1.38 18.07
C LEU A 200 -11.68 -2.76 18.09
N PHE A 201 -11.11 -3.20 19.21
CA PHE A 201 -10.56 -4.54 19.33
C PHE A 201 -11.68 -5.59 19.39
N LEU A 202 -12.80 -5.31 20.07
CA LEU A 202 -14.03 -6.11 20.01
C LEU A 202 -14.55 -6.25 18.57
N LEU A 203 -14.62 -5.16 17.79
CA LEU A 203 -14.95 -5.20 16.35
C LEU A 203 -14.00 -6.13 15.57
N GLY A 204 -12.70 -6.07 15.88
CA GLY A 204 -11.69 -6.97 15.33
C GLY A 204 -11.77 -8.42 15.79
N GLY A 205 -12.58 -8.75 16.80
CA GLY A 205 -12.59 -10.06 17.46
C GLY A 205 -11.35 -10.32 18.31
N LEU A 206 -10.66 -9.27 18.77
CA LEU A 206 -9.46 -9.28 19.59
C LEU A 206 -9.83 -9.02 21.07
N PRO A 207 -9.18 -9.66 22.06
CA PRO A 207 -9.37 -9.33 23.47
C PRO A 207 -9.05 -7.87 23.79
N ALA A 208 -9.87 -7.23 24.63
CA ALA A 208 -9.69 -5.83 25.00
C ALA A 208 -8.36 -5.53 25.73
N ASN A 209 -7.72 -6.53 26.34
CA ASN A 209 -6.41 -6.44 26.98
C ASN A 209 -5.22 -6.68 26.03
N GLU A 210 -5.45 -6.77 24.71
CA GLU A 210 -4.36 -6.72 23.73
C GLU A 210 -3.71 -5.33 23.64
N ASN A 211 -4.49 -4.26 23.87
CA ASN A 211 -4.01 -2.89 23.74
C ASN A 211 -2.93 -2.64 24.80
N ASP A 212 -1.77 -2.13 24.37
CA ASP A 212 -0.80 -1.55 25.29
C ASP A 212 -1.47 -0.35 25.99
N SER A 213 -1.70 -0.45 27.29
CA SER A 213 -2.36 0.62 28.05
C SER A 213 -1.57 1.93 27.98
N THR A 214 -0.26 1.89 27.75
CA THR A 214 0.56 3.09 27.56
C THR A 214 0.27 3.79 26.21
N ALA A 215 -0.51 3.20 25.30
CA ALA A 215 -1.04 3.88 24.12
C ALA A 215 -1.95 5.08 24.48
N GLY A 216 -2.59 5.05 25.65
CA GLY A 216 -3.34 6.17 26.20
C GLY A 216 -2.47 7.27 26.85
N SER A 217 -1.14 7.20 26.77
CA SER A 217 -0.27 8.21 27.37
C SER A 217 -0.41 9.59 26.71
N PHE A 218 -0.08 10.64 27.46
CA PHE A 218 -0.41 12.02 27.13
C PHE A 218 0.87 12.89 27.03
N PRO A 219 1.41 13.18 25.82
CA PRO A 219 1.00 12.73 24.49
C PRO A 219 1.73 11.45 24.00
N ARG A 220 0.98 10.48 23.46
CA ARG A 220 1.53 9.27 22.84
C ARG A 220 2.24 9.56 21.51
N MET A 221 3.43 8.98 21.34
CA MET A 221 4.18 8.98 20.09
C MET A 221 3.89 7.76 19.21
N ALA A 222 3.66 8.00 17.93
CA ALA A 222 3.57 6.99 16.89
C ALA A 222 4.89 6.90 16.09
N TYR A 223 5.76 5.94 16.43
CA TYR A 223 7.01 5.70 15.71
C TYR A 223 6.80 5.53 14.19
N VAL A 224 7.73 6.06 13.38
CA VAL A 224 7.74 5.94 11.92
C VAL A 224 8.45 4.63 11.52
N PRO A 225 7.81 3.74 10.74
CA PRO A 225 8.11 2.30 10.76
C PRO A 225 9.30 1.91 9.87
N HIS A 226 10.51 2.35 10.20
CA HIS A 226 11.72 2.00 9.44
C HIS A 226 12.11 0.52 9.61
N MET A 227 12.81 0.00 8.59
CA MET A 227 13.39 -1.34 8.56
C MET A 227 14.49 -1.48 9.63
N PRO A 228 14.42 -2.49 10.52
CA PRO A 228 15.40 -2.70 11.60
C PRO A 228 16.72 -3.27 11.06
N PRO A 229 17.74 -3.45 11.93
CA PRO A 229 19.01 -4.05 11.56
C PRO A 229 18.95 -5.48 10.98
N ASP A 230 17.83 -6.20 11.06
CA ASP A 230 17.66 -7.52 10.43
C ASP A 230 17.33 -7.46 8.91
N GLY A 231 17.11 -6.26 8.35
CA GLY A 231 16.82 -6.07 6.93
C GLY A 231 15.39 -6.40 6.50
N ARG A 232 14.45 -6.58 7.45
CA ARG A 232 13.04 -6.87 7.15
C ARG A 232 12.20 -5.61 6.96
N GLU A 233 11.81 -5.32 5.72
CA GLU A 233 10.88 -4.23 5.38
C GLU A 233 9.60 -4.26 6.25
N ARG A 234 9.04 -3.09 6.52
CA ARG A 234 7.81 -2.93 7.31
C ARG A 234 6.59 -2.74 6.42
N ARG A 235 5.46 -3.31 6.84
CA ARG A 235 4.20 -3.23 6.09
C ARG A 235 3.41 -1.99 6.52
N VAL A 236 2.94 -1.24 5.52
CA VAL A 236 2.16 0.00 5.69
C VAL A 236 0.89 -0.13 4.84
N SER A 237 -0.26 -0.22 5.51
CA SER A 237 -1.58 -0.36 4.89
C SER A 237 -2.48 0.80 5.30
N TRP A 238 -3.31 1.31 4.41
CA TRP A 238 -4.19 2.45 4.69
C TRP A 238 -5.41 2.45 3.78
N LYS A 239 -6.43 3.18 4.21
CA LYS A 239 -7.65 3.42 3.45
C LYS A 239 -8.18 4.84 3.70
N ASP A 240 -8.59 5.50 2.63
CA ASP A 240 -9.45 6.68 2.62
C ASP A 240 -10.89 6.33 3.03
N GLY A 241 -11.68 7.29 3.52
CA GLY A 241 -12.88 6.93 4.29
C GLY A 241 -13.75 8.07 4.75
N ARG A 242 -14.77 7.70 5.52
CA ARG A 242 -15.42 8.59 6.48
C ARG A 242 -14.44 8.84 7.61
N LEU A 243 -14.24 10.11 7.97
CA LEU A 243 -13.42 10.50 9.13
C LEU A 243 -14.16 10.20 10.43
N PHE A 244 -13.42 9.93 11.50
CA PHE A 244 -14.00 9.35 12.72
C PHE A 244 -14.62 10.42 13.64
N GLN A 245 -15.93 10.34 13.87
CA GLN A 245 -16.64 11.21 14.80
C GLN A 245 -16.49 10.67 16.23
N LEU A 246 -15.41 11.07 16.93
CA LEU A 246 -15.08 10.57 18.27
C LEU A 246 -16.24 10.77 19.27
N ASP A 247 -16.77 11.97 19.37
CA ASP A 247 -17.72 12.37 20.41
C ASP A 247 -19.08 11.66 20.27
N ALA A 248 -19.55 11.54 19.03
CA ALA A 248 -20.74 10.77 18.69
C ALA A 248 -20.51 9.26 18.89
N PHE A 249 -19.30 8.75 18.63
CA PHE A 249 -18.93 7.35 18.91
C PHE A 249 -18.87 7.04 20.41
N LEU A 250 -18.26 7.90 21.23
CA LEU A 250 -18.24 7.77 22.70
C LEU A 250 -19.67 7.74 23.26
N THR A 251 -20.53 8.63 22.76
CA THR A 251 -21.97 8.66 23.12
C THR A 251 -22.69 7.37 22.69
N ALA A 252 -22.51 6.94 21.44
CA ALA A 252 -23.19 5.76 20.88
C ALA A 252 -22.67 4.41 21.41
N THR A 253 -21.55 4.41 22.14
CA THR A 253 -20.93 3.22 22.76
C THR A 253 -20.95 3.25 24.29
N GLY A 254 -21.65 4.22 24.91
CA GLY A 254 -21.89 4.25 26.36
C GLY A 254 -20.67 4.64 27.21
N PHE A 255 -19.77 5.50 26.70
CA PHE A 255 -18.62 5.96 27.47
C PHE A 255 -19.03 6.74 28.73
N SER A 256 -18.54 6.32 29.90
CA SER A 256 -18.93 6.87 31.21
C SER A 256 -18.15 8.10 31.65
N GLY A 257 -16.98 8.39 31.05
CA GLY A 257 -16.09 9.48 31.47
C GLY A 257 -16.51 10.89 31.06
N GLY A 258 -17.62 11.03 30.33
CA GLY A 258 -18.04 12.30 29.73
C GLY A 258 -17.34 12.58 28.39
N VAL A 259 -18.04 13.21 27.46
CA VAL A 259 -17.56 13.47 26.10
C VAL A 259 -16.64 14.70 26.03
N GLU A 260 -16.74 15.63 26.98
CA GLU A 260 -15.85 16.77 27.08
C GLU A 260 -14.72 16.55 28.09
N ALA A 261 -13.55 17.11 27.79
CA ALA A 261 -12.40 17.09 28.67
C ALA A 261 -12.67 17.92 29.95
N PRO A 262 -12.31 17.41 31.14
CA PRO A 262 -12.64 18.05 32.42
C PRO A 262 -11.83 19.34 32.66
N ILE A 263 -12.48 20.33 33.27
CA ILE A 263 -11.85 21.55 33.79
C ILE A 263 -11.86 21.52 35.31
N VAL A 264 -10.71 21.73 35.94
CA VAL A 264 -10.60 21.88 37.39
C VAL A 264 -10.49 23.37 37.73
N TYR A 265 -11.52 23.90 38.37
CA TYR A 265 -11.53 25.28 38.86
C TYR A 265 -10.82 25.41 40.21
N VAL A 266 -10.13 26.53 40.42
CA VAL A 266 -9.56 26.88 41.73
C VAL A 266 -10.69 27.04 42.74
N ALA A 267 -10.62 26.31 43.85
CA ALA A 267 -11.69 26.30 44.85
C ALA A 267 -11.95 27.71 45.43
N ALA A 268 -13.19 28.18 45.27
CA ALA A 268 -13.66 29.46 45.79
C ALA A 268 -13.67 29.45 47.34
N GLY A 269 -12.55 29.88 47.94
CA GLY A 269 -12.38 29.88 49.39
C GLY A 269 -10.94 30.10 49.88
N LYS A 270 -9.90 29.89 49.06
CA LYS A 270 -8.49 30.13 49.47
C LYS A 270 -8.03 31.58 49.29
N ALA A 271 -8.84 32.52 49.78
CA ALA A 271 -8.45 33.90 50.07
C ALA A 271 -8.76 34.17 51.55
N GLY A 272 -7.88 33.72 52.46
CA GLY A 272 -8.09 33.87 53.90
C GLY A 272 -7.40 32.81 54.76
N THR A 273 -6.83 33.29 55.86
CA THR A 273 -6.10 32.61 56.93
C THR A 273 -6.82 31.43 57.64
N ALA A 274 -6.08 30.33 57.77
CA ALA A 274 -5.83 29.54 59.01
C ALA A 274 -6.95 28.85 59.84
N SER A 275 -6.74 27.55 60.09
CA SER A 275 -7.30 26.69 61.16
C SER A 275 -8.82 26.35 61.07
N ASN A 276 -9.35 25.29 61.71
CA ASN A 276 -8.74 24.31 62.62
C ASN A 276 -9.25 22.86 62.34
N SER A 277 -8.83 21.86 63.13
CA SER A 277 -8.94 20.42 62.79
C SER A 277 -10.12 19.63 63.40
N ASN A 278 -10.24 18.38 62.91
CA ASN A 278 -10.92 17.19 63.46
C ASN A 278 -12.46 17.01 63.31
N GLY A 279 -12.83 15.87 62.72
CA GLY A 279 -14.16 15.25 62.71
C GLY A 279 -14.15 13.94 61.91
N SER A 280 -14.56 12.81 62.49
CA SER A 280 -14.51 11.48 61.86
C SER A 280 -15.89 11.03 61.31
N GLY A 281 -15.92 10.24 60.23
CA GLY A 281 -17.17 9.88 59.54
C GLY A 281 -17.10 8.64 58.63
N SER A 282 -17.60 7.51 59.16
CA SER A 282 -17.63 6.14 58.58
C SER A 282 -18.23 5.94 57.17
N SER A 283 -17.54 5.10 56.38
CA SER A 283 -18.01 4.03 55.45
C SER A 283 -19.13 4.25 54.40
N GLY A 284 -18.85 3.82 53.16
CA GLY A 284 -19.83 3.45 52.14
C GLY A 284 -19.20 2.55 51.07
N ASN A 285 -19.70 1.31 50.88
CA ASN A 285 -19.08 0.33 49.98
C ASN A 285 -19.45 0.54 48.50
N GLY A 286 -18.44 0.51 47.63
CA GLY A 286 -18.55 0.36 46.17
C GLY A 286 -17.31 -0.36 45.62
N PRO A 287 -17.40 -1.11 44.51
CA PRO A 287 -16.30 -1.97 44.05
C PRO A 287 -15.14 -1.15 43.47
N SER A 288 -13.97 -1.25 44.10
CA SER A 288 -12.74 -0.57 43.66
C SER A 288 -12.09 -1.28 42.47
N THR A 289 -12.17 -0.69 41.28
CA THR A 289 -11.28 -1.01 40.16
C THR A 289 -9.94 -0.28 40.35
N ASN A 290 -8.82 -1.00 40.27
CA ASN A 290 -7.49 -0.43 40.46
C ASN A 290 -7.14 0.55 39.32
N LEU A 291 -7.17 1.84 39.61
CA LEU A 291 -6.75 2.94 38.71
C LEU A 291 -5.34 3.44 39.07
N GLY A 292 -4.42 2.52 39.34
CA GLY A 292 -3.01 2.82 39.59
C GLY A 292 -2.14 2.42 38.40
N ASN A 293 -1.72 3.41 37.59
CA ASN A 293 -0.53 3.48 36.73
C ASN A 293 -0.78 4.37 35.49
N VAL A 294 -0.78 5.69 35.67
CA VAL A 294 -0.51 6.65 34.59
C VAL A 294 0.95 7.05 34.69
N ASN A 295 1.74 6.79 33.65
CA ASN A 295 3.19 6.98 33.68
C ASN A 295 3.57 8.34 33.05
N PHE A 296 4.26 9.19 33.82
CA PHE A 296 4.43 10.62 33.53
C PHE A 296 5.75 11.01 32.82
N ASP A 297 6.54 10.05 32.33
CA ASP A 297 7.85 10.29 31.69
C ASP A 297 7.74 11.16 30.41
N GLY A 298 7.86 12.49 30.58
CA GLY A 298 7.38 13.48 29.59
C GLY A 298 8.22 14.75 29.43
N GLY A 299 9.40 14.86 30.05
CA GLY A 299 10.35 15.96 29.84
C GLY A 299 10.14 17.18 30.74
N ASP A 300 11.16 17.51 31.55
CA ASP A 300 11.12 18.57 32.56
C ASP A 300 11.26 19.99 31.98
N ASP A 301 10.93 20.99 32.80
CA ASP A 301 11.41 22.37 32.67
C ASP A 301 12.34 22.73 33.83
N PHE A 302 13.39 23.49 33.52
CA PHE A 302 14.56 23.63 34.39
C PHE A 302 14.43 24.79 35.41
N THR A 303 13.65 24.61 36.48
CA THR A 303 13.81 25.37 37.74
C THR A 303 13.40 24.56 38.97
N GLY A 304 14.37 23.89 39.60
CA GLY A 304 14.24 23.48 41.00
C GLY A 304 14.30 24.70 41.94
N PRO A 305 13.67 24.69 43.12
CA PRO A 305 13.49 25.89 43.95
C PRO A 305 14.75 26.37 44.70
N THR A 306 15.90 25.72 44.50
CA THR A 306 17.19 26.08 45.11
C THR A 306 18.23 26.32 44.00
N PRO A 307 18.84 27.52 43.89
CA PRO A 307 19.81 27.81 42.83
C PRO A 307 20.98 26.81 42.78
N ASN A 308 21.29 26.33 41.57
CA ASN A 308 22.36 25.37 41.24
C ASN A 308 22.21 23.93 41.78
N GLU A 309 21.20 23.64 42.60
CA GLU A 309 20.93 22.29 43.14
C GLU A 309 19.79 21.59 42.39
N THR A 310 19.84 20.26 42.30
CA THR A 310 18.77 19.41 41.76
C THR A 310 18.16 18.55 42.88
N THR A 311 16.98 17.99 42.66
CA THR A 311 16.36 17.04 43.60
C THR A 311 17.32 15.87 43.91
N GLY A 312 18.03 15.37 42.89
CA GLY A 312 19.09 14.38 43.01
C GLY A 312 20.32 14.82 43.81
N SER A 313 20.82 16.06 43.64
CA SER A 313 21.97 16.54 44.43
C SER A 313 21.62 16.80 45.90
N LEU A 314 20.37 17.19 46.18
CA LEU A 314 19.85 17.29 47.54
C LEU A 314 19.68 15.91 48.20
N VAL A 315 19.17 14.90 47.48
CA VAL A 315 19.14 13.50 47.95
C VAL A 315 20.54 12.94 48.17
N TYR A 316 21.48 13.21 47.25
CA TYR A 316 22.88 12.82 47.40
C TYR A 316 23.45 13.35 48.72
N ARG A 317 23.37 14.67 48.95
CA ARG A 317 23.82 15.28 50.22
C ARG A 317 23.08 14.73 51.44
N ALA A 318 21.78 14.46 51.30
CA ALA A 318 20.96 13.90 52.38
C ALA A 318 21.47 12.54 52.87
N LEU A 319 22.02 11.71 51.97
CA LEU A 319 22.54 10.37 52.29
C LEU A 319 24.05 10.38 52.58
N ASP A 320 24.83 11.19 51.86
CA ASP A 320 26.26 11.40 52.05
C ASP A 320 26.57 11.91 53.46
N TYR A 321 25.73 12.81 54.00
CA TYR A 321 25.82 13.30 55.38
C TYR A 321 25.75 12.20 56.46
N PHE A 322 25.07 11.08 56.20
CA PHE A 322 25.00 9.92 57.09
C PHE A 322 25.94 8.78 56.68
N GLY A 323 26.82 8.99 55.70
CA GLY A 323 27.71 7.95 55.16
C GLY A 323 26.96 6.85 54.39
N LEU A 324 25.75 7.12 53.91
CA LEU A 324 24.89 6.17 53.20
C LEU A 324 25.08 6.23 51.66
N VAL A 325 26.11 6.92 51.17
CA VAL A 325 26.53 6.91 49.76
C VAL A 325 27.77 6.04 49.60
N GLY A 326 27.77 5.21 48.55
CA GLY A 326 28.82 4.24 48.24
C GLY A 326 29.52 4.54 46.91
N PRO A 327 30.02 3.50 46.21
CA PRO A 327 30.74 3.70 44.96
C PRO A 327 29.85 4.31 43.86
N LYS A 328 30.47 5.21 43.08
CA LYS A 328 29.91 5.77 41.85
C LYS A 328 29.71 4.67 40.80
N GLU A 329 28.56 4.66 40.14
CA GLU A 329 28.16 3.59 39.19
C GLU A 329 28.22 4.07 37.74
N ASP A 330 27.63 5.23 37.44
CA ASP A 330 27.86 5.99 36.20
C ASP A 330 28.14 7.47 36.51
N ASP A 331 28.35 8.30 35.48
CA ASP A 331 28.79 9.68 35.68
C ASP A 331 27.86 10.57 36.53
N ASN A 332 26.58 10.22 36.65
CA ASN A 332 25.58 10.91 37.47
C ASN A 332 24.95 10.03 38.57
N SER A 333 25.36 8.76 38.75
CA SER A 333 24.72 7.84 39.70
C SER A 333 25.68 7.19 40.70
N TYR A 334 25.15 6.90 41.89
CA TYR A 334 25.89 6.33 43.02
C TYR A 334 25.04 5.27 43.70
N ARG A 335 25.66 4.14 44.07
CA ARG A 335 25.03 3.18 44.98
C ARG A 335 24.87 3.80 46.36
N ALA A 336 23.83 3.43 47.08
CA ALA A 336 23.54 3.95 48.41
C ALA A 336 23.07 2.83 49.35
N LEU A 337 23.02 3.11 50.65
CA LEU A 337 22.26 2.28 51.60
C LEU A 337 20.87 2.91 51.80
N CYS A 338 19.86 2.07 51.96
CA CYS A 338 18.51 2.56 52.23
C CYS A 338 18.43 3.21 53.64
N PRO A 339 17.82 4.40 53.79
CA PRO A 339 17.55 4.99 55.11
C PRO A 339 16.75 4.09 56.05
N TRP A 340 15.91 3.24 55.48
CA TRP A 340 15.03 2.29 56.18
C TRP A 340 15.50 0.84 55.99
N ARG A 341 16.81 0.61 55.80
CA ARG A 341 17.38 -0.73 55.57
C ARG A 341 17.09 -1.75 56.67
N GLU A 342 16.77 -1.30 57.88
CA GLU A 342 16.27 -2.15 58.99
C GLU A 342 14.97 -2.91 58.62
N ASN A 343 14.20 -2.39 57.66
CA ASN A 343 12.98 -3.02 57.14
C ASN A 343 13.25 -3.98 55.96
N HIS A 344 14.50 -4.21 55.57
CA HIS A 344 14.84 -5.10 54.46
C HIS A 344 14.95 -6.56 54.92
N SER A 345 14.39 -7.49 54.13
CA SER A 345 14.61 -8.92 54.33
C SER A 345 15.99 -9.33 53.78
N VAL A 346 16.90 -9.79 54.65
CA VAL A 346 18.19 -10.36 54.25
C VAL A 346 17.96 -11.59 53.37
N SER A 347 18.63 -11.67 52.23
CA SER A 347 18.53 -12.80 51.30
C SER A 347 19.90 -13.21 50.77
N GLY A 348 20.00 -14.37 50.11
CA GLY A 348 21.28 -14.88 49.58
C GLY A 348 21.94 -14.00 48.52
N SER A 349 21.26 -12.97 48.02
CA SER A 349 21.75 -11.99 47.05
C SER A 349 21.59 -10.52 47.49
N HIS A 350 21.15 -10.25 48.72
CA HIS A 350 21.07 -8.88 49.27
C HIS A 350 21.50 -8.85 50.74
N ASN A 351 22.49 -8.01 51.03
CA ASN A 351 22.90 -7.63 52.38
C ASN A 351 22.57 -6.13 52.58
N PRO A 352 21.62 -5.77 53.47
CA PRO A 352 21.17 -4.40 53.66
C PRO A 352 22.26 -3.40 54.07
N ASP A 353 23.33 -3.85 54.73
CA ASP A 353 24.48 -3.03 55.13
C ASP A 353 25.63 -3.05 54.08
N SER A 354 25.32 -3.33 52.81
CA SER A 354 26.30 -3.31 51.71
C SER A 354 25.80 -2.64 50.44
N PHE A 355 26.73 -2.04 49.68
CA PHE A 355 26.43 -1.27 48.47
C PHE A 355 26.28 -2.15 47.21
N ASP A 356 25.16 -2.87 47.12
CA ASP A 356 24.72 -3.52 45.88
C ASP A 356 23.96 -2.53 44.94
N ASP A 357 23.44 -3.03 43.82
CA ASP A 357 22.67 -2.26 42.81
C ASP A 357 21.19 -2.07 43.18
N SER A 358 20.74 -2.55 44.35
CA SER A 358 19.34 -2.48 44.73
C SER A 358 18.89 -1.11 45.23
N VAL A 359 19.83 -0.21 45.56
CA VAL A 359 19.55 1.14 46.06
C VAL A 359 20.51 2.14 45.41
N VAL A 360 19.96 3.09 44.65
CA VAL A 360 20.73 4.02 43.81
C VAL A 360 20.21 5.45 43.99
N VAL A 361 21.15 6.39 44.08
CA VAL A 361 20.93 7.83 43.98
C VAL A 361 21.36 8.30 42.61
N TYR A 362 20.49 9.04 41.94
CA TYR A 362 20.79 9.72 40.68
C TYR A 362 20.91 11.21 40.98
N VAL A 363 22.10 11.79 40.78
CA VAL A 363 22.35 13.21 41.01
C VAL A 363 21.67 14.06 39.93
N ARG A 364 21.69 13.59 38.67
CA ARG A 364 21.00 14.17 37.49
C ARG A 364 20.63 13.07 36.48
N GLY A 365 19.59 13.31 35.68
CA GLY A 365 19.30 12.61 34.41
C GLY A 365 19.26 11.08 34.43
N SER A 366 18.16 10.46 34.87
CA SER A 366 17.95 9.01 34.75
C SER A 366 16.45 8.64 34.66
N GLN A 367 16.08 7.37 34.91
CA GLN A 367 14.69 6.87 35.01
C GLN A 367 13.83 7.48 36.14
N ALA A 368 14.22 8.63 36.68
CA ALA A 368 13.48 9.39 37.70
C ALA A 368 13.34 10.89 37.34
N GLY A 369 13.59 11.25 36.07
CA GLY A 369 13.55 12.63 35.57
C GLY A 369 14.93 13.28 35.42
N GLU A 370 14.97 14.48 34.83
CA GLU A 370 16.22 15.22 34.60
C GLU A 370 16.82 15.71 35.93
N GLN A 371 15.97 16.00 36.92
CA GLN A 371 16.40 16.43 38.25
C GLN A 371 17.08 15.35 39.09
N GLY A 372 17.01 14.07 38.72
CA GLY A 372 17.50 12.96 39.54
C GLY A 372 16.66 12.70 40.80
N GLY A 373 17.06 11.72 41.61
CA GLY A 373 16.30 11.28 42.78
C GLY A 373 16.86 10.02 43.46
N PHE A 374 16.02 9.36 44.26
CA PHE A 374 16.31 8.11 44.97
C PHE A 374 15.50 6.95 44.39
N LYS A 375 16.08 5.75 44.35
CA LYS A 375 15.37 4.51 44.03
C LYS A 375 15.87 3.37 44.90
N CYS A 376 14.95 2.60 45.47
CA CYS A 376 15.21 1.35 46.18
C CYS A 376 14.31 0.27 45.57
N TYR A 377 14.85 -0.91 45.28
CA TYR A 377 14.10 -2.02 44.67
C TYR A 377 13.49 -2.99 45.71
N HIS A 378 13.72 -2.75 47.01
CA HIS A 378 13.23 -3.60 48.09
C HIS A 378 11.92 -3.11 48.72
N ASP A 379 10.96 -4.01 48.94
CA ASP A 379 9.75 -3.72 49.69
C ASP A 379 10.06 -3.65 51.20
N GLY A 380 10.01 -2.45 51.76
CA GLY A 380 10.32 -2.15 53.16
C GLY A 380 9.18 -2.46 54.12
N GLY A 381 8.61 -3.66 54.03
CA GLY A 381 7.43 -4.07 54.80
C GLY A 381 6.13 -3.36 54.36
N GLY A 382 6.05 -2.87 53.13
CA GLY A 382 4.83 -2.27 52.57
C GLY A 382 4.46 -0.88 53.10
N VAL A 383 5.35 -0.20 53.83
CA VAL A 383 5.09 1.14 54.40
C VAL A 383 5.26 2.22 53.33
N ASP A 384 4.20 3.00 53.08
CA ASP A 384 4.23 4.11 52.12
C ASP A 384 5.22 5.19 52.57
N GLY A 385 5.98 5.74 51.60
CA GLY A 385 7.07 6.68 51.88
C GLY A 385 8.39 6.04 52.34
N GLN A 386 8.51 4.70 52.34
CA GLN A 386 9.74 3.98 52.73
C GLN A 386 10.20 2.98 51.67
N CYS A 387 11.52 2.72 51.62
CA CYS A 387 12.17 1.82 50.66
C CYS A 387 11.67 2.00 49.21
N SER A 388 11.14 0.97 48.55
CA SER A 388 10.60 1.06 47.19
C SER A 388 9.37 1.94 47.01
N ARG A 389 8.76 2.40 48.11
CA ARG A 389 7.67 3.40 48.13
C ARG A 389 8.13 4.79 48.60
N ALA A 390 9.42 4.99 48.85
CA ALA A 390 9.97 6.29 49.19
C ALA A 390 10.17 7.15 47.95
N SER A 391 9.64 8.38 47.96
CA SER A 391 10.07 9.39 47.01
C SER A 391 11.40 10.02 47.46
N ALA A 392 12.07 10.73 46.55
CA ALA A 392 13.18 11.63 46.89
C ALA A 392 12.82 12.60 48.05
N SER A 393 11.53 12.96 48.16
CA SER A 393 11.03 13.82 49.22
C SER A 393 11.10 13.16 50.59
N ASP A 394 10.80 11.87 50.68
CA ASP A 394 10.71 11.20 51.96
C ASP A 394 12.09 10.90 52.53
N VAL A 395 13.08 10.69 51.64
CA VAL A 395 14.52 10.67 52.00
C VAL A 395 14.98 12.03 52.53
N ILE A 396 14.64 13.14 51.85
CA ILE A 396 15.01 14.50 52.31
C ILE A 396 14.32 14.85 53.64
N ARG A 397 13.05 14.46 53.84
CA ARG A 397 12.33 14.61 55.12
C ARG A 397 12.96 13.79 56.23
N TRP A 398 13.28 12.52 55.96
CA TRP A 398 13.97 11.63 56.90
C TRP A 398 15.34 12.22 57.28
N ALA A 399 16.12 12.71 56.32
CA ALA A 399 17.44 13.27 56.57
C ALA A 399 17.37 14.53 57.44
N ARG A 400 16.45 15.46 57.14
CA ARG A 400 16.20 16.64 57.99
C ARG A 400 15.76 16.24 59.41
N LYS A 401 14.87 15.26 59.56
CA LYS A 401 14.42 14.75 60.87
C LYS A 401 15.56 14.13 61.70
N ASN A 402 16.57 13.57 61.04
CA ASN A 402 17.78 13.03 61.68
C ASN A 402 18.95 14.04 61.73
N GLY A 403 18.70 15.34 61.48
CA GLY A 403 19.67 16.41 61.72
C GLY A 403 20.56 16.80 60.54
N CYS A 404 20.23 16.42 59.30
CA CYS A 404 20.97 16.86 58.11
C CYS A 404 20.65 18.33 57.73
N PRO A 405 21.65 19.23 57.67
CA PRO A 405 21.45 20.65 57.39
C PRO A 405 21.32 20.93 55.89
N LEU A 406 20.18 20.53 55.31
CA LEU A 406 19.83 20.80 53.90
C LEU A 406 19.16 22.18 53.76
N PRO A 407 19.42 22.94 52.67
CA PRO A 407 18.85 24.28 52.46
C PRO A 407 17.32 24.27 52.49
N ASP A 408 16.72 25.35 52.99
CA ASP A 408 15.31 25.40 53.37
C ASP A 408 14.40 26.05 52.31
N THR A 409 13.18 25.53 52.18
CA THR A 409 12.08 26.10 51.38
C THR A 409 10.73 25.73 52.01
N ALA A 410 9.77 26.66 51.95
CA ALA A 410 8.51 26.60 52.72
C ALA A 410 7.56 25.41 52.43
N ALA A 411 7.86 24.55 51.45
CA ALA A 411 7.08 23.33 51.18
C ALA A 411 7.46 22.14 52.12
N TRP A 412 8.40 22.32 53.05
CA TRP A 412 9.03 21.20 53.78
C TRP A 412 9.22 21.38 55.30
N GLY A 413 9.09 22.60 55.83
CA GLY A 413 9.31 22.91 57.24
C GLY A 413 8.03 23.31 57.99
N GLY A 414 7.63 22.53 58.99
CA GLY A 414 6.61 22.92 59.97
C GLY A 414 7.27 23.25 61.31
N GLY A 415 7.34 24.54 61.66
CA GLY A 415 8.02 25.02 62.86
C GLY A 415 7.15 25.06 64.13
N GLU A 416 7.78 24.83 65.28
CA GLU A 416 7.15 24.96 66.60
C GLU A 416 6.97 26.43 67.02
N ALA A 417 6.15 26.68 68.05
CA ALA A 417 5.77 28.03 68.48
C ALA A 417 6.24 28.36 69.92
N ALA A 418 6.98 29.46 70.08
CA ALA A 418 7.28 30.06 71.40
C ALA A 418 7.50 31.59 71.35
N VAL A 419 6.51 32.33 71.87
CA VAL A 419 6.60 33.58 72.69
C VAL A 419 7.75 34.58 72.45
N GLY A 420 7.44 35.85 72.10
CA GLY A 420 8.41 36.95 72.32
C GLY A 420 8.11 38.38 71.77
N SER A 421 7.43 39.22 72.56
CA SER A 421 7.72 40.66 72.78
C SER A 421 7.82 41.73 71.64
N ILE A 422 6.78 42.58 71.55
CA ILE A 422 6.78 44.08 71.57
C ILE A 422 7.55 44.90 70.48
N ALA A 423 6.78 45.76 69.78
CA ALA A 423 7.15 47.02 69.08
C ALA A 423 8.13 46.96 67.87
N GLY A 424 8.17 47.94 66.95
CA GLY A 424 7.25 49.07 66.70
C GLY A 424 7.95 50.28 66.03
N ALA A 425 7.35 50.82 64.95
CA ALA A 425 7.88 51.91 64.10
C ALA A 425 9.17 51.54 63.29
N SER A 426 9.57 52.22 62.21
CA SER A 426 8.98 53.37 61.49
C SER A 426 9.29 53.36 59.97
N GLU A 427 8.44 54.08 59.23
CA GLU A 427 8.60 54.74 57.91
C GLU A 427 9.82 55.73 57.86
N PRO A 428 10.10 56.57 56.80
CA PRO A 428 9.44 56.76 55.47
C PRO A 428 10.35 57.14 54.24
N HIS A 429 9.71 57.53 53.10
CA HIS A 429 10.17 58.47 52.03
C HIS A 429 11.28 58.02 51.03
N THR A 430 11.48 58.50 49.78
CA THR A 430 10.82 59.39 48.75
C THR A 430 11.51 59.10 47.37
N THR A 431 11.25 59.61 46.14
CA THR A 431 10.41 60.64 45.43
C THR A 431 10.34 60.22 43.92
N ASN A 432 9.38 60.59 43.04
CA ASN A 432 9.13 61.86 42.31
C ASN A 432 10.37 62.44 41.56
N LEU A 433 10.39 62.90 40.29
CA LEU A 433 9.41 63.36 39.25
C LEU A 433 9.89 62.96 37.81
N ARG A 434 9.05 62.87 36.74
CA ARG A 434 8.61 63.90 35.74
C ARG A 434 9.76 64.61 34.99
N ALA A 435 9.70 65.06 33.72
CA ALA A 435 8.64 65.29 32.70
C ALA A 435 9.33 65.28 31.28
N GLU A 436 8.82 65.63 30.08
CA GLU A 436 7.56 65.74 29.28
C GLU A 436 8.05 66.08 27.82
N GLY A 437 7.33 66.16 26.67
CA GLY A 437 5.92 66.05 26.25
C GLY A 437 5.76 66.49 24.76
N SER A 438 4.59 66.31 24.13
CA SER A 438 4.20 66.67 22.72
C SER A 438 4.79 65.81 21.57
N SER A 439 4.16 65.60 20.40
CA SER A 439 3.06 66.30 19.69
C SER A 439 2.26 65.37 18.72
N SER A 440 1.34 65.90 17.89
CA SER A 440 0.53 65.20 16.84
C SER A 440 0.18 66.19 15.70
N PRO A 441 -0.27 65.77 14.48
CA PRO A 441 -1.70 65.41 14.28
C PRO A 441 -2.04 64.42 13.11
N THR A 442 -3.35 64.24 12.90
CA THR A 442 -4.12 63.36 12.00
C THR A 442 -4.18 63.76 10.50
N ALA A 443 -4.43 62.81 9.59
CA ALA A 443 -5.33 62.94 8.41
C ALA A 443 -5.56 61.58 7.68
N ALA A 444 -6.58 61.49 6.80
CA ALA A 444 -6.89 60.35 5.91
C ALA A 444 -7.60 60.84 4.61
N ILE A 445 -7.74 60.01 3.55
CA ILE A 445 -8.86 59.96 2.55
C ILE A 445 -8.54 59.09 1.28
N SER A 446 -9.51 58.20 0.95
CA SER A 446 -10.04 57.65 -0.33
C SER A 446 -9.24 57.29 -1.63
N SER A 447 -9.90 56.43 -2.43
CA SER A 447 -9.67 55.86 -3.78
C SER A 447 -9.73 56.87 -4.96
N PRO A 448 -9.47 56.52 -6.27
CA PRO A 448 -10.27 55.56 -7.08
C PRO A 448 -9.57 54.80 -8.26
N THR A 449 -10.37 54.04 -9.02
CA THR A 449 -10.07 53.34 -10.31
C THR A 449 -10.09 54.28 -11.54
N PRO A 450 -9.56 53.86 -12.71
CA PRO A 450 -10.36 53.85 -13.94
C PRO A 450 -10.08 52.68 -14.92
N THR A 451 -10.67 52.71 -16.12
CA THR A 451 -10.89 51.54 -17.00
C THR A 451 -10.54 51.78 -18.49
N ALA A 452 -10.28 50.69 -19.22
CA ALA A 452 -10.50 50.46 -20.67
C ALA A 452 -9.53 51.01 -21.75
N GLY A 453 -9.11 50.08 -22.65
CA GLY A 453 -9.38 50.20 -24.10
C GLY A 453 -8.26 50.62 -25.06
N ALA A 454 -7.76 49.67 -25.87
CA ALA A 454 -7.27 49.91 -27.25
C ALA A 454 -7.10 48.58 -28.04
N THR A 455 -7.47 48.58 -29.32
CA THR A 455 -7.00 47.62 -30.34
C THR A 455 -5.92 48.26 -31.20
N PRO A 456 -5.18 47.47 -32.00
CA PRO A 456 -5.20 47.74 -33.44
C PRO A 456 -5.37 46.48 -34.30
N GLN A 457 -5.64 46.71 -35.59
CA GLN A 457 -5.95 45.72 -36.61
C GLN A 457 -4.95 45.80 -37.76
N GLU A 458 -4.67 44.65 -38.39
CA GLU A 458 -4.02 44.46 -39.71
C GLU A 458 -2.64 45.09 -39.99
N ASN A 459 -1.74 44.25 -40.51
CA ASN A 459 -1.17 44.47 -41.84
C ASN A 459 -0.74 43.13 -42.44
N ALA A 460 -1.16 42.85 -43.67
CA ALA A 460 -0.70 41.70 -44.44
C ALA A 460 0.43 42.15 -45.38
N VAL A 461 1.48 41.32 -45.51
CA VAL A 461 2.52 41.51 -46.53
C VAL A 461 2.75 40.17 -47.20
N GLU A 462 2.30 40.05 -48.46
CA GLU A 462 2.72 38.97 -49.34
C GLU A 462 4.17 39.20 -49.80
N SER A 463 4.97 38.15 -49.86
CA SER A 463 6.29 38.18 -50.51
C SER A 463 6.53 36.89 -51.30
N ASN A 464 5.96 36.84 -52.50
CA ASN A 464 6.29 35.81 -53.49
C ASN A 464 7.75 35.97 -53.94
N LEU A 465 8.60 34.99 -53.63
CA LEU A 465 9.87 34.77 -54.32
C LEU A 465 10.12 33.27 -54.49
N GLY A 466 10.29 32.85 -55.74
CA GLY A 466 10.22 31.44 -56.12
C GLY A 466 11.56 30.71 -56.17
N THR A 467 11.45 29.39 -56.04
CA THR A 467 12.20 28.39 -56.81
C THR A 467 13.73 28.52 -56.90
N LEU A 468 14.42 27.69 -56.11
CA LEU A 468 15.63 27.01 -56.60
C LEU A 468 15.62 25.56 -56.08
N VAL A 469 15.71 24.60 -57.00
CA VAL A 469 15.58 23.17 -56.71
C VAL A 469 16.95 22.52 -56.54
N ALA A 470 17.18 21.86 -55.41
CA ALA A 470 18.33 20.97 -55.18
C ALA A 470 17.82 19.57 -54.82
N ASN A 471 18.03 18.60 -55.71
CA ASN A 471 17.55 17.23 -55.55
C ASN A 471 18.43 16.44 -54.56
N THR A 472 18.00 16.36 -53.30
CA THR A 472 18.51 15.38 -52.34
C THR A 472 17.46 14.28 -52.15
N ALA A 473 17.79 13.04 -52.49
CA ALA A 473 16.86 11.90 -52.39
C ALA A 473 16.66 11.50 -50.91
N ILE A 474 15.67 12.12 -50.25
CA ILE A 474 15.25 11.76 -48.90
C ILE A 474 14.56 10.39 -48.94
N VAL A 475 15.04 9.45 -48.11
CA VAL A 475 14.38 8.17 -47.85
C VAL A 475 12.94 8.45 -47.42
N PRO A 476 11.91 7.84 -48.02
CA PRO A 476 10.52 8.22 -47.76
C PRO A 476 10.15 7.97 -46.30
N ASN A 477 10.15 9.06 -45.52
CA ASN A 477 9.60 9.08 -44.17
C ASN A 477 8.15 8.59 -44.27
N GLN A 478 7.80 7.52 -43.56
CA GLN A 478 6.44 6.99 -43.60
C GLN A 478 5.49 8.09 -43.14
N ALA A 479 4.62 8.54 -44.06
CA ALA A 479 3.74 9.67 -43.79
C ALA A 479 2.94 9.40 -42.51
N ALA A 480 3.18 10.24 -41.49
CA ALA A 480 2.60 10.06 -40.17
C ALA A 480 1.07 10.04 -40.31
N ARG A 481 0.48 8.85 -40.16
CA ARG A 481 -0.97 8.66 -40.25
C ARG A 481 -1.61 9.63 -39.24
N PRO A 482 -2.62 10.43 -39.63
CA PRO A 482 -3.20 11.42 -38.74
C PRO A 482 -3.69 10.72 -37.47
N ARG A 483 -3.15 11.14 -36.33
CA ARG A 483 -3.49 10.54 -35.02
C ARG A 483 -4.98 10.72 -34.77
N PRO A 484 -5.69 9.72 -34.21
CA PRO A 484 -7.06 9.91 -33.78
C PRO A 484 -7.15 11.06 -32.77
N LEU A 485 -8.24 11.82 -32.81
CA LEU A 485 -8.48 12.87 -31.81
C LEU A 485 -8.70 12.20 -30.45
N ALA A 486 -7.96 12.63 -29.43
CA ALA A 486 -8.05 12.07 -28.08
C ALA A 486 -9.34 12.53 -27.35
N PHE A 487 -9.93 11.60 -26.60
CA PHE A 487 -11.07 11.80 -25.70
C PHE A 487 -12.31 12.48 -26.34
N PRO A 488 -12.76 12.06 -27.55
CA PRO A 488 -13.99 12.56 -28.15
C PRO A 488 -15.19 12.21 -27.25
N GLY A 489 -16.11 13.16 -27.08
CA GLY A 489 -17.26 13.03 -26.18
C GLY A 489 -16.96 13.24 -24.68
N ALA A 490 -15.70 13.24 -24.24
CA ALA A 490 -15.37 13.47 -22.83
C ALA A 490 -15.71 14.90 -22.36
N PRO A 491 -16.29 15.09 -21.16
CA PRO A 491 -16.62 16.40 -20.60
C PRO A 491 -15.37 17.21 -20.23
N ARG A 492 -15.54 18.51 -19.93
CA ARG A 492 -14.43 19.35 -19.44
C ARG A 492 -14.00 18.92 -18.03
N THR A 493 -14.94 18.92 -17.10
CA THR A 493 -14.75 18.56 -15.69
C THR A 493 -15.28 17.16 -15.39
N SER A 494 -14.63 16.45 -14.46
CA SER A 494 -15.10 15.17 -13.92
C SER A 494 -16.39 15.35 -13.11
N SER A 495 -17.34 14.41 -13.22
CA SER A 495 -18.35 14.22 -12.16
C SER A 495 -17.68 13.71 -10.88
N PRO A 496 -18.25 13.92 -9.67
CA PRO A 496 -17.72 13.29 -8.46
C PRO A 496 -17.73 11.75 -8.57
N PRO A 497 -16.79 11.04 -7.92
CA PRO A 497 -16.82 9.58 -7.85
C PRO A 497 -18.03 9.09 -7.01
N PRO A 498 -18.52 7.87 -7.25
CA PRO A 498 -19.67 7.32 -6.50
C PRO A 498 -19.29 7.05 -5.04
N THR A 499 -20.21 7.31 -4.11
CA THR A 499 -20.02 7.00 -2.69
C THR A 499 -19.95 5.47 -2.47
N PRO A 500 -18.93 4.94 -1.75
CA PRO A 500 -18.86 3.52 -1.45
C PRO A 500 -19.88 3.15 -0.38
N ARG A 501 -20.62 2.07 -0.62
CA ARG A 501 -21.56 1.50 0.37
C ARG A 501 -20.79 0.64 1.37
N THR A 502 -21.36 0.48 2.57
CA THR A 502 -20.91 -0.51 3.55
C THR A 502 -21.00 -1.93 2.95
N SER A 503 -19.97 -2.75 3.16
CA SER A 503 -19.96 -4.18 2.81
C SER A 503 -19.90 -5.11 4.04
N TYR A 504 -20.03 -4.54 5.25
CA TYR A 504 -20.08 -5.27 6.52
C TYR A 504 -21.34 -6.14 6.58
N ILE A 505 -21.17 -7.42 6.93
CA ILE A 505 -22.27 -8.39 7.07
C ILE A 505 -22.38 -8.74 8.56
N LYS A 506 -23.43 -8.21 9.20
CA LYS A 506 -23.82 -8.52 10.58
C LYS A 506 -23.97 -10.03 10.77
N SER A 507 -23.51 -10.57 11.90
CA SER A 507 -23.81 -11.96 12.27
C SER A 507 -25.30 -12.17 12.58
N LEU A 508 -25.75 -13.41 12.47
CA LEU A 508 -27.14 -13.76 12.78
C LEU A 508 -27.28 -14.01 14.29
N SER A 509 -28.19 -13.28 14.93
CA SER A 509 -28.70 -13.65 16.26
C SER A 509 -29.33 -15.04 16.19
N ASP A 510 -29.45 -15.73 17.34
CA ASP A 510 -29.98 -17.09 17.34
C ASP A 510 -31.37 -17.19 16.69
N ASP A 511 -32.25 -16.19 16.84
CA ASP A 511 -33.55 -16.19 16.16
C ASP A 511 -33.49 -15.94 14.65
N GLU A 512 -32.46 -15.24 14.15
CA GLU A 512 -32.21 -15.09 12.71
C GLU A 512 -31.58 -16.37 12.09
N LYS A 513 -30.99 -17.26 12.90
CA LYS A 513 -30.45 -18.56 12.44
C LYS A 513 -31.58 -19.54 12.11
N ILE A 514 -31.42 -20.22 10.98
CA ILE A 514 -32.39 -21.19 10.47
C ILE A 514 -32.49 -22.38 11.43
N LYS A 515 -33.70 -22.68 11.93
CA LYS A 515 -33.99 -23.92 12.65
C LYS A 515 -33.96 -25.09 11.66
N ILE A 516 -33.16 -26.12 11.98
CA ILE A 516 -33.06 -27.38 11.24
C ILE A 516 -33.53 -28.49 12.19
N VAL A 517 -34.61 -29.18 11.83
CA VAL A 517 -35.14 -30.33 12.58
C VAL A 517 -34.55 -31.61 12.02
N LEU A 518 -34.02 -32.45 12.90
CA LEU A 518 -33.55 -33.80 12.59
C LEU A 518 -34.69 -34.81 12.71
N ASP A 519 -35.35 -35.05 11.58
CA ASP A 519 -36.29 -36.15 11.36
C ASP A 519 -35.58 -37.26 10.58
N ASP A 520 -35.49 -38.45 11.19
CA ASP A 520 -34.80 -39.62 10.63
C ASP A 520 -35.47 -40.16 9.34
N THR A 521 -36.70 -39.72 9.04
CA THR A 521 -37.45 -40.03 7.82
C THR A 521 -37.38 -38.94 6.75
N ARG A 522 -36.97 -37.70 7.10
CA ARG A 522 -36.99 -36.50 6.24
C ARG A 522 -35.63 -35.82 6.10
N LEU A 523 -34.60 -36.63 5.82
CA LEU A 523 -33.25 -36.16 5.46
C LEU A 523 -33.24 -35.16 4.29
N ASP A 524 -34.21 -35.25 3.38
CA ASP A 524 -34.43 -34.30 2.29
C ASP A 524 -34.75 -32.89 2.80
N ALA A 525 -35.71 -32.76 3.74
CA ALA A 525 -36.11 -31.49 4.32
C ALA A 525 -35.01 -30.89 5.21
N ALA A 526 -34.32 -31.73 6.00
CA ALA A 526 -33.18 -31.30 6.80
C ALA A 526 -32.03 -30.77 5.93
N ARG A 527 -31.75 -31.42 4.78
CA ARG A 527 -30.77 -30.96 3.79
C ARG A 527 -31.18 -29.64 3.13
N GLU A 528 -32.45 -29.47 2.76
CA GLU A 528 -32.93 -28.21 2.18
C GLU A 528 -32.87 -27.04 3.16
N ALA A 529 -33.23 -27.28 4.43
CA ALA A 529 -33.05 -26.31 5.51
C ALA A 529 -31.57 -25.97 5.76
N ALA A 530 -30.67 -26.95 5.67
CA ALA A 530 -29.22 -26.74 5.75
C ALA A 530 -28.67 -25.93 4.55
N ILE A 531 -29.10 -26.20 3.32
CA ILE A 531 -28.71 -25.39 2.15
C ILE A 531 -29.22 -23.95 2.31
N LEU A 532 -30.45 -23.77 2.79
CA LEU A 532 -31.00 -22.44 3.09
C LEU A 532 -30.21 -21.71 4.19
N ALA A 533 -29.79 -22.41 5.24
CA ALA A 533 -28.92 -21.84 6.28
C ALA A 533 -27.57 -21.40 5.69
N LEU A 534 -26.91 -22.27 4.93
CA LEU A 534 -25.61 -21.99 4.32
C LEU A 534 -25.68 -20.83 3.32
N SER A 535 -26.82 -20.62 2.65
CA SER A 535 -27.03 -19.48 1.75
C SER A 535 -26.96 -18.12 2.43
N LYS A 536 -27.16 -18.05 3.76
CA LYS A 536 -26.93 -16.83 4.56
C LYS A 536 -25.45 -16.60 4.93
N HIS A 537 -24.55 -17.56 4.69
CA HIS A 537 -23.20 -17.51 5.23
C HIS A 537 -22.23 -16.68 4.36
N PRO A 538 -21.58 -15.62 4.89
CA PRO A 538 -20.82 -14.66 4.08
C PRO A 538 -19.58 -15.26 3.40
N LYS A 539 -18.97 -16.31 3.98
CA LYS A 539 -17.78 -16.97 3.43
C LYS A 539 -18.04 -17.98 2.30
N TYR A 540 -19.27 -18.51 2.17
CA TYR A 540 -19.56 -19.62 1.27
C TYR A 540 -20.18 -19.17 -0.05
N TYR A 541 -19.77 -19.87 -1.11
CA TYR A 541 -20.18 -19.69 -2.50
C TYR A 541 -20.31 -21.05 -3.19
N THR A 542 -20.92 -21.08 -4.37
CA THR A 542 -20.93 -22.26 -5.24
C THR A 542 -20.21 -21.98 -6.55
N ILE A 543 -19.57 -23.01 -7.11
CA ILE A 543 -18.86 -22.94 -8.39
C ILE A 543 -19.14 -24.26 -9.13
N ASN A 544 -19.87 -24.19 -10.24
CA ASN A 544 -20.27 -25.34 -11.06
C ASN A 544 -20.94 -26.47 -10.25
N GLY A 545 -21.81 -26.12 -9.29
CA GLY A 545 -22.50 -27.11 -8.45
C GLY A 545 -21.61 -27.75 -7.35
N VAL A 546 -20.52 -27.10 -6.97
CA VAL A 546 -19.65 -27.49 -5.84
C VAL A 546 -19.52 -26.32 -4.85
N ILE A 547 -19.55 -26.59 -3.55
CA ILE A 547 -19.41 -25.57 -2.50
C ILE A 547 -17.93 -25.20 -2.30
N TYR A 548 -17.64 -23.91 -2.23
CA TYR A 548 -16.33 -23.36 -1.90
C TYR A 548 -16.40 -22.34 -0.75
N ASP A 549 -15.38 -22.33 0.09
CA ASP A 549 -15.11 -21.29 1.08
C ASP A 549 -13.95 -20.38 0.64
N ILE A 550 -14.04 -19.10 0.99
CA ILE A 550 -12.90 -18.18 0.93
C ILE A 550 -12.04 -18.32 2.20
N VAL A 551 -10.81 -18.78 2.02
CA VAL A 551 -9.81 -18.95 3.08
C VAL A 551 -8.98 -17.68 3.20
N TYR A 552 -8.77 -17.24 4.43
CA TYR A 552 -7.78 -16.22 4.81
C TYR A 552 -6.66 -16.93 5.58
N ASP A 553 -5.41 -16.58 5.32
CA ASP A 553 -4.24 -17.14 6.01
C ASP A 553 -3.32 -16.00 6.47
N ASP A 554 -3.25 -15.78 7.79
CA ASP A 554 -2.39 -14.77 8.40
C ASP A 554 -0.90 -15.10 8.27
N LYS A 555 -0.55 -16.32 7.83
CA LYS A 555 0.85 -16.68 7.55
C LYS A 555 1.31 -15.99 6.27
N PRO A 556 2.49 -15.37 6.27
CA PRO A 556 3.08 -14.90 5.04
C PRO A 556 3.38 -16.05 4.07
N ASP A 557 3.53 -15.71 2.80
CA ASP A 557 4.11 -16.61 1.79
C ASP A 557 5.64 -16.74 1.96
N ARG A 558 6.30 -17.35 0.97
CA ARG A 558 7.77 -17.53 0.99
C ARG A 558 8.57 -16.23 0.81
N SER A 559 7.93 -15.11 0.45
CA SER A 559 8.54 -13.78 0.33
C SER A 559 8.36 -12.90 1.57
N GLY A 560 7.52 -13.31 2.53
CA GLY A 560 7.10 -12.47 3.65
C GLY A 560 5.79 -11.70 3.41
N SER A 561 5.22 -11.79 2.21
CA SER A 561 3.99 -11.10 1.80
C SER A 561 2.75 -11.76 2.40
N PRO A 562 1.71 -11.01 2.81
CA PRO A 562 0.43 -11.60 3.19
C PRO A 562 -0.16 -12.43 2.05
N ARG A 563 -0.68 -13.62 2.35
CA ARG A 563 -1.30 -14.47 1.32
C ARG A 563 -2.64 -13.87 0.90
N ARG A 564 -2.84 -13.73 -0.41
CA ARG A 564 -4.17 -13.43 -0.97
C ARG A 564 -5.19 -14.48 -0.51
N PRO A 565 -6.42 -14.08 -0.16
CA PRO A 565 -7.49 -15.03 0.08
C PRO A 565 -7.70 -15.95 -1.13
N TRP A 566 -7.88 -17.25 -0.89
CA TRP A 566 -8.07 -18.23 -1.97
C TRP A 566 -9.33 -19.08 -1.75
N LEU A 567 -9.76 -19.76 -2.81
CA LEU A 567 -10.93 -20.63 -2.79
C LEU A 567 -10.52 -22.06 -2.43
N ARG A 568 -11.05 -22.56 -1.32
CA ARG A 568 -10.95 -23.95 -0.91
C ARG A 568 -12.27 -24.64 -1.20
N LYS A 569 -12.23 -25.90 -1.66
CA LYS A 569 -13.42 -26.74 -1.77
C LYS A 569 -13.86 -27.10 -0.35
N ALA A 570 -15.10 -26.76 0.01
CA ALA A 570 -15.59 -26.94 1.37
C ALA A 570 -15.49 -28.40 1.81
N THR A 571 -15.02 -28.64 3.05
CA THR A 571 -14.97 -29.99 3.63
C THR A 571 -16.05 -30.18 4.69
N TYR A 572 -16.29 -31.45 5.05
CA TYR A 572 -17.17 -31.82 6.15
C TYR A 572 -16.77 -31.16 7.47
N ALA A 573 -15.46 -31.15 7.78
CA ALA A 573 -14.96 -30.63 9.05
C ALA A 573 -15.16 -29.12 9.18
N ASP A 574 -15.00 -28.37 8.08
CA ASP A 574 -15.23 -26.93 8.04
C ASP A 574 -16.71 -26.59 8.17
N LEU A 575 -17.57 -27.25 7.37
CA LEU A 575 -19.01 -26.97 7.38
C LEU A 575 -19.67 -27.26 8.72
N VAL A 576 -19.29 -28.32 9.43
CA VAL A 576 -19.85 -28.64 10.76
C VAL A 576 -19.61 -27.51 11.76
N VAL A 577 -18.50 -26.77 11.69
CA VAL A 577 -18.25 -25.62 12.56
C VAL A 577 -19.04 -24.40 12.10
N GLU A 578 -18.97 -24.08 10.81
CA GLU A 578 -19.54 -22.85 10.26
C GLU A 578 -21.09 -22.89 10.22
N PHE A 579 -21.71 -24.08 10.20
CA PHE A 579 -23.17 -24.21 10.35
C PHE A 579 -23.70 -23.61 11.66
N CYS A 580 -22.93 -23.65 12.75
CA CYS A 580 -23.31 -23.06 14.05
C CYS A 580 -23.47 -21.53 14.00
N ALA A 581 -22.88 -20.86 13.00
CA ALA A 581 -23.05 -19.42 12.78
C ALA A 581 -24.39 -19.07 12.09
N VAL A 582 -25.01 -19.99 11.35
CA VAL A 582 -26.21 -19.73 10.52
C VAL A 582 -27.43 -20.61 10.80
N SER A 583 -27.29 -21.63 11.65
CA SER A 583 -28.37 -22.57 11.96
C SER A 583 -28.40 -23.02 13.42
N ARG A 584 -29.62 -23.30 13.89
CA ARG A 584 -29.91 -24.00 15.15
C ARG A 584 -30.39 -25.41 14.81
N TRP A 585 -29.76 -26.43 15.37
CA TRP A 585 -30.09 -27.83 15.09
C TRP A 585 -30.86 -28.41 16.27
N MET A 586 -32.02 -29.03 16.01
CA MET A 586 -32.90 -29.59 17.02
C MET A 586 -33.30 -31.01 16.61
N LYS A 587 -33.52 -31.90 17.57
CA LYS A 587 -34.27 -33.14 17.33
C LYS A 587 -35.56 -33.08 18.13
N GLU A 588 -36.67 -33.31 17.44
CA GLU A 588 -37.98 -33.43 18.08
C GLU A 588 -38.08 -34.81 18.75
N THR A 589 -38.55 -34.80 20.00
CA THR A 589 -38.71 -35.97 20.85
C THR A 589 -40.08 -35.89 21.52
N PHE A 590 -40.71 -37.03 21.80
CA PHE A 590 -42.05 -37.05 22.40
C PHE A 590 -41.97 -37.35 23.90
N ASP A 591 -42.65 -36.53 24.70
CA ASP A 591 -42.75 -36.76 26.14
C ASP A 591 -43.79 -37.84 26.50
N ARG A 592 -43.85 -38.21 27.79
CA ARG A 592 -44.77 -39.25 28.30
C ARG A 592 -46.27 -38.90 28.17
N LYS A 593 -46.63 -37.71 27.70
CA LYS A 593 -48.01 -37.28 27.41
C LYS A 593 -48.25 -37.08 25.90
N GLY A 594 -47.26 -37.34 25.06
CA GLY A 594 -47.32 -37.11 23.61
C GLY A 594 -47.00 -35.67 23.18
N GLY A 595 -46.52 -34.82 24.09
CA GLY A 595 -46.06 -33.47 23.75
C GLY A 595 -44.71 -33.51 23.01
N VAL A 596 -44.57 -32.70 21.96
CA VAL A 596 -43.29 -32.54 21.25
C VAL A 596 -42.36 -31.65 22.08
N GLN A 597 -41.14 -32.12 22.33
CA GLN A 597 -40.05 -31.39 22.98
C GLN A 597 -38.83 -31.34 22.06
N GLU A 598 -38.27 -30.14 21.90
CA GLU A 598 -37.13 -29.89 21.02
C GLU A 598 -35.82 -29.98 21.80
N ALA A 599 -35.02 -31.02 21.55
CA ALA A 599 -33.70 -31.18 22.14
C ALA A 599 -32.62 -30.58 21.22
N PRO A 600 -31.84 -29.56 21.64
CA PRO A 600 -30.73 -29.02 20.85
C PRO A 600 -29.70 -30.09 20.48
N GLN A 601 -29.19 -30.01 19.25
CA GLN A 601 -28.23 -30.95 18.66
C GLN A 601 -27.02 -30.22 18.08
N ARG A 602 -25.97 -30.99 17.75
CA ARG A 602 -24.90 -30.52 16.88
C ARG A 602 -25.28 -30.73 15.40
N PRO A 603 -24.64 -30.04 14.44
CA PRO A 603 -24.85 -30.29 13.02
C PRO A 603 -24.67 -31.77 12.65
N ASP A 604 -25.69 -32.38 12.04
CA ASP A 604 -25.69 -33.83 11.82
C ASP A 604 -24.75 -34.26 10.69
N LYS A 605 -24.13 -35.43 10.88
CA LYS A 605 -23.18 -36.00 9.94
C LYS A 605 -23.81 -36.36 8.60
N GLN A 606 -25.00 -36.95 8.59
CA GLN A 606 -25.68 -37.36 7.35
C GLN A 606 -26.17 -36.13 6.59
N VAL A 607 -26.81 -35.17 7.28
CA VAL A 607 -27.30 -33.93 6.67
C VAL A 607 -26.13 -33.16 6.04
N VAL A 608 -25.06 -32.84 6.79
CA VAL A 608 -23.91 -32.08 6.26
C VAL A 608 -23.20 -32.83 5.12
N SER A 609 -23.08 -34.16 5.20
CA SER A 609 -22.53 -34.96 4.09
C SER A 609 -23.41 -34.91 2.85
N SER A 610 -24.74 -34.94 3.02
CA SER A 610 -25.71 -34.84 1.91
C SER A 610 -25.76 -33.46 1.27
N VAL A 611 -25.45 -32.39 2.03
CA VAL A 611 -25.28 -31.03 1.50
C VAL A 611 -24.07 -30.99 0.56
N LEU A 612 -22.90 -31.50 0.96
CA LEU A 612 -21.68 -31.47 0.14
C LEU A 612 -21.79 -32.13 -1.25
N VAL A 613 -22.74 -33.06 -1.42
CA VAL A 613 -22.96 -33.80 -2.67
C VAL A 613 -24.29 -33.45 -3.35
N ALA A 614 -25.00 -32.41 -2.91
CA ALA A 614 -26.34 -32.09 -3.42
C ALA A 614 -26.34 -31.64 -4.89
N GLY A 615 -25.24 -31.08 -5.39
CA GLY A 615 -25.04 -30.66 -6.79
C GLY A 615 -25.87 -29.45 -7.26
N ARG A 616 -26.98 -29.14 -6.57
CA ARG A 616 -27.86 -28.00 -6.79
C ARG A 616 -28.11 -27.29 -5.46
N TYR A 617 -27.86 -25.98 -5.44
CA TYR A 617 -27.96 -25.17 -4.23
C TYR A 617 -28.83 -23.93 -4.45
N PRO A 618 -30.16 -24.02 -4.23
CA PRO A 618 -31.03 -22.86 -4.33
C PRO A 618 -30.58 -21.75 -3.37
N ARG A 619 -30.57 -20.50 -3.85
CA ARG A 619 -30.19 -19.27 -3.11
C ARG A 619 -28.72 -19.14 -2.69
N MET A 620 -27.86 -20.15 -2.90
CA MET A 620 -26.40 -19.96 -2.79
C MET A 620 -25.93 -18.95 -3.84
N ARG A 621 -24.88 -18.19 -3.50
CA ARG A 621 -24.22 -17.24 -4.40
C ARG A 621 -23.22 -17.98 -5.29
N GLU A 622 -23.47 -17.99 -6.60
CA GLU A 622 -22.59 -18.61 -7.59
C GLU A 622 -21.42 -17.67 -7.91
N LEU A 623 -20.18 -18.13 -7.68
CA LEU A 623 -18.98 -17.33 -7.85
C LEU A 623 -18.38 -17.54 -9.24
N ASN A 624 -18.68 -16.60 -10.13
CA ASN A 624 -18.17 -16.54 -11.51
C ASN A 624 -16.74 -15.96 -11.60
N GLY A 625 -16.14 -15.52 -10.49
CA GLY A 625 -14.74 -15.11 -10.44
C GLY A 625 -14.37 -14.29 -9.20
N MET A 626 -13.07 -14.21 -8.90
CA MET A 626 -12.54 -13.33 -7.84
C MET A 626 -11.51 -12.36 -8.44
N THR A 627 -11.49 -11.11 -7.98
CA THR A 627 -10.55 -10.08 -8.42
C THR A 627 -10.01 -9.26 -7.27
N HIS A 628 -8.75 -8.82 -7.42
CA HIS A 628 -8.03 -7.97 -6.45
C HIS A 628 -7.89 -6.50 -6.93
N THR A 629 -8.44 -6.22 -8.11
CA THR A 629 -8.44 -4.91 -8.78
C THR A 629 -9.87 -4.61 -9.24
N PRO A 630 -10.31 -3.34 -9.26
CA PRO A 630 -11.57 -2.98 -9.91
C PRO A 630 -11.59 -3.39 -11.39
N VAL A 631 -12.75 -3.81 -11.88
CA VAL A 631 -12.93 -4.38 -13.23
C VAL A 631 -14.23 -3.88 -13.84
N PHE A 632 -14.31 -3.79 -15.17
CA PHE A 632 -15.56 -3.39 -15.82
C PHE A 632 -16.52 -4.57 -15.98
N ARG A 633 -17.79 -4.34 -15.63
CA ARG A 633 -18.91 -5.25 -15.86
C ARG A 633 -19.26 -5.30 -17.36
N PRO A 634 -20.05 -6.30 -17.83
CA PRO A 634 -20.50 -6.38 -19.23
C PRO A 634 -21.25 -5.15 -19.76
N ASP A 635 -21.87 -4.34 -18.89
CA ASP A 635 -22.58 -3.09 -19.26
C ASP A 635 -21.65 -1.86 -19.40
N GLY A 636 -20.35 -2.00 -19.08
CA GLY A 636 -19.38 -0.90 -19.09
C GLY A 636 -19.43 -0.01 -17.83
N THR A 637 -20.10 -0.45 -16.76
CA THR A 637 -19.96 0.15 -15.41
C THR A 637 -18.76 -0.46 -14.69
N LEU A 638 -18.20 0.29 -13.73
CA LEU A 638 -17.04 -0.17 -12.96
C LEU A 638 -17.47 -0.89 -11.67
N LEU A 639 -16.97 -2.12 -11.47
CA LEU A 639 -17.01 -2.81 -10.17
C LEU A 639 -15.84 -2.32 -9.31
N GLN A 640 -16.09 -1.27 -8.52
CA GLN A 640 -15.12 -0.65 -7.59
C GLN A 640 -15.56 -0.68 -6.11
N GLN A 641 -16.72 -1.27 -5.79
CA GLN A 641 -17.14 -1.54 -4.41
C GLN A 641 -16.69 -2.95 -4.01
N GLN A 642 -16.02 -3.08 -2.86
CA GLN A 642 -15.65 -4.39 -2.33
C GLN A 642 -16.87 -5.24 -1.95
N GLY A 643 -16.71 -6.57 -2.03
CA GLY A 643 -17.78 -7.53 -1.77
C GLY A 643 -18.15 -8.35 -3.01
N TYR A 644 -19.25 -9.08 -2.91
CA TYR A 644 -19.81 -9.88 -3.99
C TYR A 644 -20.80 -9.03 -4.80
N ASP A 645 -20.65 -9.04 -6.12
CA ASP A 645 -21.53 -8.34 -7.05
C ASP A 645 -22.60 -9.30 -7.60
N ASP A 646 -23.84 -9.18 -7.11
CA ASP A 646 -24.95 -10.07 -7.48
C ASP A 646 -25.29 -10.07 -8.99
N SER A 647 -24.92 -9.01 -9.72
CA SER A 647 -25.22 -8.88 -11.15
C SER A 647 -24.28 -9.69 -12.05
N THR A 648 -23.05 -9.95 -11.57
CA THR A 648 -22.00 -10.65 -12.33
C THR A 648 -21.54 -11.95 -11.67
N GLY A 649 -21.81 -12.14 -10.38
CA GLY A 649 -21.25 -13.23 -9.56
C GLY A 649 -19.76 -13.06 -9.26
N ILE A 650 -19.22 -11.84 -9.33
CA ILE A 650 -17.80 -11.56 -9.10
C ILE A 650 -17.58 -11.10 -7.65
N LEU A 651 -16.57 -11.64 -6.98
CA LEU A 651 -16.10 -11.18 -5.67
C LEU A 651 -14.89 -10.26 -5.84
N TYR A 652 -15.04 -8.96 -5.54
CA TYR A 652 -13.92 -8.01 -5.48
C TYR A 652 -13.41 -7.87 -4.03
N ARG A 653 -12.12 -8.16 -3.82
CA ARG A 653 -11.40 -7.99 -2.55
C ARG A 653 -10.08 -7.27 -2.79
N ALA A 654 -10.00 -6.00 -2.40
CA ALA A 654 -8.83 -5.16 -2.67
C ALA A 654 -7.66 -5.50 -1.72
N ASP A 655 -6.46 -5.76 -2.25
CA ASP A 655 -5.25 -5.88 -1.41
C ASP A 655 -4.71 -4.49 -1.00
N SER A 656 -4.82 -3.54 -1.92
CA SER A 656 -4.59 -2.12 -1.70
C SER A 656 -5.67 -1.32 -2.40
N ARG A 657 -6.15 -0.24 -1.76
CA ARG A 657 -7.26 0.53 -2.31
C ARG A 657 -6.80 1.44 -3.45
N VAL A 658 -7.51 1.35 -4.56
CA VAL A 658 -7.50 2.35 -5.62
C VAL A 658 -8.50 3.45 -5.25
N PRO A 659 -8.13 4.75 -5.31
CA PRO A 659 -9.10 5.85 -5.14
C PRO A 659 -10.27 5.71 -6.13
N LEU A 660 -11.47 6.07 -5.69
CA LEU A 660 -12.68 5.83 -6.49
C LEU A 660 -12.69 6.67 -7.77
N ILE A 661 -13.15 6.04 -8.85
CA ILE A 661 -13.13 6.56 -10.21
C ILE A 661 -14.51 7.13 -10.54
N SER A 662 -14.52 8.30 -11.18
CA SER A 662 -15.73 8.90 -11.72
C SER A 662 -16.30 8.06 -12.88
N ASP A 663 -17.62 7.88 -12.94
CA ASP A 663 -18.30 7.24 -14.08
C ASP A 663 -18.36 8.13 -15.33
N SER A 664 -17.91 9.39 -15.23
CA SER A 664 -17.73 10.36 -16.32
C SER A 664 -16.57 11.34 -16.01
N PRO A 665 -15.31 10.91 -16.18
CA PRO A 665 -14.13 11.74 -15.91
C PRO A 665 -13.90 12.80 -17.00
N GLY A 666 -13.37 13.93 -16.58
CA GLY A 666 -13.06 15.09 -17.43
C GLY A 666 -11.77 14.92 -18.23
N ARG A 667 -11.68 15.68 -19.33
CA ARG A 667 -10.55 15.69 -20.27
C ARG A 667 -9.19 15.87 -19.59
N ASP A 668 -9.10 16.71 -18.56
CA ASP A 668 -7.83 16.98 -17.88
C ASP A 668 -7.34 15.77 -17.09
N ASP A 669 -8.25 15.03 -16.44
CA ASP A 669 -7.90 13.82 -15.68
C ASP A 669 -7.57 12.65 -16.59
N LEU A 670 -8.23 12.57 -17.76
CA LEU A 670 -7.91 11.64 -18.84
C LEU A 670 -6.52 11.94 -19.45
N ALA A 671 -6.20 13.22 -19.69
CA ALA A 671 -4.90 13.64 -20.20
C ALA A 671 -3.77 13.36 -19.21
N LYS A 672 -3.97 13.67 -17.92
CA LYS A 672 -3.04 13.27 -16.82
C LYS A 672 -2.83 11.76 -16.80
N SER A 673 -3.91 10.98 -16.83
CA SER A 673 -3.87 9.51 -16.78
C SER A 673 -3.07 8.90 -17.94
N LEU A 674 -3.21 9.46 -19.16
CA LEU A 674 -2.42 9.02 -20.32
C LEU A 674 -0.95 9.46 -20.22
N ALA A 675 -0.69 10.65 -19.64
CA ALA A 675 0.67 11.15 -19.39
C ALA A 675 1.41 10.27 -18.36
N THR A 676 0.76 9.82 -17.29
CA THR A 676 1.33 8.91 -16.27
C THR A 676 2.00 7.69 -16.91
N PHE A 677 1.35 7.05 -17.89
CA PHE A 677 1.94 5.90 -18.59
C PHE A 677 3.07 6.28 -19.56
N ARG A 678 3.01 7.47 -20.18
CA ARG A 678 4.11 7.99 -21.03
C ARG A 678 5.35 8.34 -20.21
N ASP A 679 5.17 8.86 -19.00
CA ASP A 679 6.24 9.07 -18.03
C ASP A 679 6.85 7.73 -17.57
N LEU A 680 6.02 6.77 -17.17
CA LEU A 680 6.45 5.43 -16.74
C LEU A 680 7.29 4.72 -17.81
N LEU A 681 6.90 4.81 -19.09
CA LEU A 681 7.59 4.20 -20.21
C LEU A 681 8.58 5.13 -20.93
N SER A 682 8.91 6.30 -20.38
CA SER A 682 9.68 7.32 -21.09
C SER A 682 11.04 6.85 -21.65
N ASP A 683 11.71 5.89 -21.00
CA ASP A 683 12.95 5.28 -21.52
C ASP A 683 12.71 4.17 -22.56
N PHE A 684 11.57 3.48 -22.51
CA PHE A 684 11.15 2.53 -23.56
C PHE A 684 10.69 3.23 -24.83
N MET A 685 10.00 4.38 -24.70
CA MET A 685 9.57 5.21 -25.82
C MET A 685 10.73 5.70 -26.71
N ARG A 686 11.96 5.70 -26.19
CA ARG A 686 13.20 6.04 -26.91
C ARG A 686 13.79 4.87 -27.72
N VAL A 687 13.41 3.63 -27.42
CA VAL A 687 13.98 2.41 -28.03
C VAL A 687 12.93 1.51 -28.72
N PHE A 688 11.64 1.83 -28.67
CA PHE A 688 10.63 1.16 -29.48
C PHE A 688 10.80 1.51 -30.97
N ALA A 689 10.60 0.52 -31.85
CA ALA A 689 10.68 0.72 -33.31
C ALA A 689 9.53 1.59 -33.86
N GLU A 690 8.30 1.41 -33.36
CA GLU A 690 7.13 2.24 -33.65
C GLU A 690 6.55 2.79 -32.31
N PRO A 691 7.11 3.84 -31.69
CA PRO A 691 6.85 4.17 -30.27
C PRO A 691 5.38 4.34 -29.87
N GLU A 692 4.58 5.06 -30.66
CA GLU A 692 3.15 5.30 -30.35
C GLU A 692 2.30 4.03 -30.51
N LEU A 693 2.66 3.16 -31.47
CA LEU A 693 1.97 1.89 -31.69
C LEU A 693 2.36 0.88 -30.60
N ALA A 694 3.64 0.76 -30.29
CA ALA A 694 4.15 -0.06 -29.19
C ALA A 694 3.54 0.36 -27.84
N PHE A 695 3.40 1.66 -27.59
CA PHE A 695 2.71 2.22 -26.42
C PHE A 695 1.23 1.83 -26.38
N GLY A 696 0.51 1.94 -27.51
CA GLY A 696 -0.89 1.51 -27.63
C GLY A 696 -1.07 0.00 -27.42
N VAL A 697 -0.16 -0.82 -27.95
CA VAL A 697 -0.15 -2.28 -27.74
C VAL A 697 0.12 -2.61 -26.28
N TRP A 698 1.11 -1.99 -25.64
CA TRP A 698 1.41 -2.22 -24.22
C TRP A 698 0.26 -1.78 -23.30
N LEU A 699 -0.33 -0.61 -23.52
CA LEU A 699 -1.49 -0.15 -22.74
C LEU A 699 -2.71 -1.07 -22.96
N SER A 700 -2.84 -1.65 -24.16
CA SER A 700 -3.89 -2.65 -24.44
C SER A 700 -3.71 -3.94 -23.62
N MET A 701 -2.50 -4.28 -23.17
CA MET A 701 -2.27 -5.41 -22.25
C MET A 701 -2.91 -5.16 -20.88
N ILE A 702 -2.75 -3.95 -20.33
CA ILE A 702 -3.39 -3.54 -19.06
C ILE A 702 -4.92 -3.50 -19.23
N PHE A 703 -5.41 -2.89 -20.31
CA PHE A 703 -6.85 -2.83 -20.57
C PHE A 703 -7.46 -4.23 -20.77
N THR A 704 -6.75 -5.17 -21.39
CA THR A 704 -7.16 -6.57 -21.52
C THR A 704 -7.43 -7.21 -20.15
N ARG A 705 -6.56 -6.97 -19.16
CA ARG A 705 -6.76 -7.45 -17.78
C ARG A 705 -7.94 -6.78 -17.07
N LEU A 706 -8.08 -5.46 -17.18
CA LEU A 706 -9.15 -4.69 -16.52
C LEU A 706 -10.54 -4.88 -17.16
N LEU A 707 -10.59 -5.30 -18.42
CA LEU A 707 -11.80 -5.65 -19.17
C LEU A 707 -12.10 -7.16 -19.22
N ARG A 708 -11.37 -8.00 -18.46
CA ARG A 708 -11.48 -9.48 -18.51
C ARG A 708 -12.87 -10.05 -18.18
N TYR A 709 -13.75 -9.26 -17.56
CA TYR A 709 -15.15 -9.61 -17.29
C TYR A 709 -16.17 -8.79 -18.10
N HIS A 710 -15.72 -7.82 -18.89
CA HIS A 710 -16.57 -7.00 -19.75
C HIS A 710 -16.94 -7.74 -21.05
N TYR A 711 -15.98 -8.45 -21.63
CA TYR A 711 -16.19 -9.32 -22.79
C TYR A 711 -15.92 -10.79 -22.43
N SER A 712 -16.49 -11.73 -23.19
CA SER A 712 -16.17 -13.15 -23.09
C SER A 712 -15.82 -13.74 -24.45
N GLY A 713 -14.66 -14.37 -24.57
CA GLY A 713 -14.10 -14.84 -25.83
C GLY A 713 -12.58 -14.69 -25.85
N ASN A 714 -11.96 -14.94 -27.00
CA ASN A 714 -10.51 -14.99 -27.10
C ASN A 714 -9.84 -13.62 -27.07
N GLN A 715 -8.59 -13.61 -26.59
CA GLN A 715 -7.67 -12.48 -26.58
C GLN A 715 -6.40 -12.85 -27.37
N PRO A 716 -5.77 -11.92 -28.11
CA PRO A 716 -4.53 -12.18 -28.82
C PRO A 716 -3.36 -12.40 -27.85
N MET A 717 -2.32 -13.09 -28.31
CA MET A 717 -1.04 -13.15 -27.59
C MET A 717 -0.21 -11.88 -27.87
N PHE A 718 0.51 -11.39 -26.87
CA PHE A 718 1.42 -10.26 -27.03
C PHE A 718 2.84 -10.76 -27.26
N VAL A 719 3.57 -10.18 -28.21
CA VAL A 719 4.93 -10.60 -28.59
C VAL A 719 5.87 -9.43 -28.35
N ILE A 720 6.82 -9.58 -27.43
CA ILE A 720 7.83 -8.56 -27.12
C ILE A 720 9.19 -9.05 -27.61
N SER A 721 9.68 -8.47 -28.71
CA SER A 721 10.93 -8.83 -29.36
C SER A 721 11.97 -7.71 -29.21
N ALA A 722 13.25 -8.06 -29.28
CA ALA A 722 14.36 -7.11 -29.30
C ALA A 722 15.55 -7.69 -30.06
N GLY A 723 16.50 -6.85 -30.48
CA GLY A 723 17.78 -7.34 -31.01
C GLY A 723 18.50 -8.28 -30.05
N ASP A 724 18.62 -7.84 -28.79
CA ASP A 724 19.57 -8.37 -27.80
C ASP A 724 18.94 -8.71 -26.44
N ALA A 725 19.71 -9.44 -25.63
CA ALA A 725 19.42 -9.68 -24.22
C ALA A 725 19.47 -8.38 -23.39
N GLY A 726 18.90 -8.39 -22.19
CA GLY A 726 18.92 -7.20 -21.29
C GLY A 726 18.01 -6.03 -21.70
N SER A 727 17.49 -5.99 -22.93
CA SER A 727 16.64 -4.91 -23.48
C SER A 727 15.29 -4.64 -22.78
N GLY A 728 15.01 -5.25 -21.63
CA GLY A 728 13.80 -4.99 -20.84
C GLY A 728 12.52 -5.73 -21.27
N LYS A 729 12.62 -6.76 -22.15
CA LYS A 729 11.45 -7.51 -22.65
C LYS A 729 10.54 -8.08 -21.56
N GLY A 730 11.12 -8.86 -20.63
CA GLY A 730 10.36 -9.42 -19.50
C GLY A 730 9.84 -8.34 -18.56
N LEU A 731 10.63 -7.28 -18.33
CA LEU A 731 10.24 -6.15 -17.48
C LEU A 731 8.94 -5.48 -17.96
N LEU A 732 8.75 -5.33 -19.28
CA LEU A 732 7.50 -4.79 -19.85
C LEU A 732 6.27 -5.66 -19.56
N ALA A 733 6.43 -6.98 -19.44
CA ALA A 733 5.37 -7.91 -19.08
C ALA A 733 5.13 -7.94 -17.55
N ASP A 734 6.20 -7.95 -16.76
CA ASP A 734 6.16 -7.92 -15.30
C ASP A 734 5.38 -6.70 -14.78
N ILE A 735 5.65 -5.50 -15.32
CA ILE A 735 4.95 -4.28 -14.89
C ILE A 735 3.46 -4.28 -15.26
N VAL A 736 3.05 -5.01 -16.31
CA VAL A 736 1.62 -5.19 -16.62
C VAL A 736 0.94 -6.04 -15.56
N ALA A 737 1.56 -7.16 -15.15
CA ALA A 737 1.03 -8.01 -14.09
C ALA A 737 0.97 -7.26 -12.75
N LEU A 738 2.04 -6.53 -12.40
CA LEU A 738 2.11 -5.74 -11.17
C LEU A 738 1.06 -4.61 -11.14
N ILE A 739 0.87 -3.88 -12.24
CA ILE A 739 -0.16 -2.84 -12.31
C ILE A 739 -1.55 -3.49 -12.28
N ALA A 740 -1.89 -4.33 -13.26
CA ALA A 740 -3.26 -4.80 -13.43
C ALA A 740 -3.73 -5.76 -12.34
N ASP A 741 -2.87 -6.64 -11.84
CA ASP A 741 -3.24 -7.75 -10.96
C ASP A 741 -2.37 -7.86 -9.69
N ALA A 742 -1.44 -6.93 -9.41
CA ALA A 742 -0.60 -6.90 -8.19
C ALA A 742 0.29 -8.15 -7.93
N GLU A 743 0.49 -8.98 -8.94
CA GLU A 743 1.37 -10.16 -8.91
C GLU A 743 2.52 -10.00 -9.89
N ASP A 744 3.63 -10.70 -9.65
CA ASP A 744 4.65 -10.91 -10.68
C ASP A 744 4.10 -11.89 -11.75
N ALA A 745 4.56 -11.76 -12.99
CA ALA A 745 4.08 -12.63 -14.07
C ALA A 745 4.66 -14.05 -13.97
N GLU A 746 3.87 -15.07 -14.30
CA GLU A 746 4.32 -16.48 -14.26
C GLU A 746 5.17 -16.80 -15.49
N VAL A 747 6.45 -17.04 -15.27
CA VAL A 747 7.44 -17.26 -16.33
C VAL A 747 7.55 -18.73 -16.69
N ILE A 748 7.18 -19.07 -17.93
CA ILE A 748 7.33 -20.40 -18.53
C ILE A 748 8.48 -20.36 -19.54
N ARG A 749 9.37 -21.35 -19.47
CA ARG A 749 10.54 -21.53 -20.33
C ARG A 749 10.45 -22.85 -21.08
N GLY A 750 11.20 -22.97 -22.18
CA GLY A 750 11.39 -24.24 -22.89
C GLY A 750 10.50 -24.48 -24.10
N TYR A 751 9.78 -23.46 -24.60
CA TYR A 751 9.14 -23.57 -25.92
C TYR A 751 10.19 -23.84 -27.01
N SER A 752 10.05 -25.00 -27.65
CA SER A 752 11.02 -25.57 -28.60
C SER A 752 10.55 -25.51 -30.06
N GLY A 753 9.28 -25.17 -30.29
CA GLY A 753 8.59 -25.37 -31.57
C GLY A 753 7.94 -26.75 -31.73
N ASP A 754 8.12 -27.68 -30.79
CA ASP A 754 7.35 -28.94 -30.76
C ASP A 754 5.94 -28.70 -30.19
N ASP A 755 4.92 -29.15 -30.92
CA ASP A 755 3.52 -28.92 -30.54
C ASP A 755 3.09 -29.79 -29.34
N ALA A 756 3.66 -30.99 -29.15
CA ALA A 756 3.32 -31.87 -28.04
C ALA A 756 3.85 -31.35 -26.70
N GLU A 757 5.10 -30.86 -26.66
CA GLU A 757 5.65 -30.15 -25.51
C GLU A 757 4.95 -28.80 -25.31
N THR A 758 4.51 -28.12 -26.39
CA THR A 758 3.73 -26.87 -26.25
C THR A 758 2.36 -27.11 -25.60
N GLU A 759 1.64 -28.18 -25.97
CA GLU A 759 0.38 -28.57 -25.30
C GLU A 759 0.62 -28.90 -23.81
N ARG A 760 1.72 -29.62 -23.51
CA ARG A 760 2.13 -29.94 -22.13
C ARG A 760 2.41 -28.68 -21.32
N LEU A 761 3.16 -27.72 -21.86
CA LEU A 761 3.48 -26.46 -21.19
C LEU A 761 2.23 -25.57 -21.02
N LEU A 762 1.29 -25.59 -21.98
CA LEU A 762 -0.05 -24.97 -21.83
C LEU A 762 -0.85 -25.60 -20.68
N GLY A 763 -0.80 -26.93 -20.53
CA GLY A 763 -1.39 -27.62 -19.38
C GLY A 763 -0.76 -27.22 -18.04
N MET A 764 0.55 -26.96 -18.02
CA MET A 764 1.24 -26.40 -16.85
C MET A 764 0.84 -24.96 -16.56
N ALA A 765 0.71 -24.11 -17.59
CA ALA A 765 0.25 -22.72 -17.47
C ALA A 765 -1.16 -22.63 -16.85
N LEU A 766 -2.10 -23.42 -17.38
CA LEU A 766 -3.47 -23.50 -16.86
C LEU A 766 -3.52 -23.98 -15.41
N LYS A 767 -2.61 -24.88 -15.00
CA LYS A 767 -2.51 -25.34 -13.60
C LYS A 767 -2.02 -24.25 -12.64
N LYS A 768 -1.22 -23.28 -13.11
CA LYS A 768 -0.73 -22.15 -12.29
C LYS A 768 -1.79 -21.08 -12.02
N ARG A 769 -2.75 -20.88 -12.92
CA ARG A 769 -3.82 -19.85 -12.84
C ARG A 769 -3.34 -18.40 -12.64
N ALA A 770 -2.09 -18.10 -12.95
CA ALA A 770 -1.55 -16.75 -12.84
C ALA A 770 -2.24 -15.79 -13.84
N PRO A 771 -2.40 -14.50 -13.51
CA PRO A 771 -3.11 -13.53 -14.34
C PRO A 771 -2.41 -13.20 -15.68
N VAL A 772 -1.08 -13.38 -15.72
CA VAL A 772 -0.22 -13.16 -16.88
C VAL A 772 0.77 -14.33 -16.98
N ILE A 773 0.85 -14.95 -18.16
CA ILE A 773 1.84 -15.98 -18.50
C ILE A 773 2.87 -15.38 -19.45
N VAL A 774 4.15 -15.52 -19.12
CA VAL A 774 5.27 -15.07 -19.96
C VAL A 774 6.04 -16.28 -20.48
N TRP A 775 5.90 -16.55 -21.78
CA TRP A 775 6.68 -17.51 -22.55
C TRP A 775 8.05 -16.89 -22.83
N ASP A 776 8.96 -16.98 -21.86
CA ASP A 776 10.18 -16.17 -21.82
C ASP A 776 11.38 -16.85 -22.49
N ASN A 777 12.14 -16.04 -23.25
CA ASN A 777 13.35 -16.42 -23.93
C ASN A 777 13.15 -17.56 -24.95
N ILE A 778 12.17 -17.40 -25.84
CA ILE A 778 12.10 -18.18 -27.08
C ILE A 778 13.40 -17.94 -27.87
N ALA A 779 14.05 -19.04 -28.26
CA ALA A 779 15.39 -19.00 -28.84
C ALA A 779 15.44 -18.29 -30.20
N ARG A 780 16.55 -17.60 -30.47
CA ARG A 780 16.77 -16.92 -31.77
C ARG A 780 16.75 -17.99 -32.89
N GLY A 781 15.81 -17.85 -33.83
CA GLY A 781 15.61 -18.81 -34.93
C GLY A 781 14.48 -19.82 -34.70
N THR A 782 13.96 -19.96 -33.47
CA THR A 782 12.69 -20.66 -33.24
C THR A 782 11.55 -19.74 -33.67
N VAL A 783 10.81 -20.14 -34.70
CA VAL A 783 9.61 -19.43 -35.17
C VAL A 783 8.46 -19.76 -34.23
N LEU A 784 7.72 -18.74 -33.78
CA LEU A 784 6.47 -18.91 -33.04
C LEU A 784 5.36 -19.31 -34.03
N ALA A 785 5.20 -20.62 -34.18
CA ALA A 785 4.14 -21.31 -34.89
C ALA A 785 3.81 -22.60 -34.10
N SER A 786 2.52 -22.86 -33.85
CA SER A 786 2.10 -24.00 -33.02
C SER A 786 0.58 -24.17 -33.14
N THR A 787 0.12 -25.36 -33.52
CA THR A 787 -1.31 -25.67 -33.57
C THR A 787 -1.94 -25.67 -32.17
N ALA A 788 -1.14 -26.00 -31.13
CA ALA A 788 -1.59 -25.92 -29.73
C ALA A 788 -1.86 -24.47 -29.28
N PHE A 789 -0.96 -23.52 -29.58
CA PHE A 789 -1.23 -22.09 -29.33
C PHE A 789 -2.37 -21.55 -30.21
N GLU A 790 -2.44 -21.94 -31.49
CA GLU A 790 -3.52 -21.53 -32.39
C GLU A 790 -4.89 -22.01 -31.88
N ALA A 791 -5.00 -23.22 -31.34
CA ALA A 791 -6.22 -23.70 -30.68
C ALA A 791 -6.51 -22.94 -29.37
N PHE A 792 -5.51 -22.75 -28.51
CA PHE A 792 -5.67 -22.08 -27.21
C PHE A 792 -6.11 -20.62 -27.33
N LEU A 793 -5.58 -19.89 -28.32
CA LEU A 793 -5.90 -18.48 -28.59
C LEU A 793 -7.19 -18.29 -29.40
N THR A 794 -7.95 -19.35 -29.70
CA THR A 794 -9.14 -19.26 -30.57
C THR A 794 -10.36 -20.03 -30.11
N THR A 795 -10.18 -21.02 -29.23
CA THR A 795 -11.26 -21.81 -28.67
C THR A 795 -11.66 -21.30 -27.28
N PRO A 796 -12.94 -20.95 -27.04
CA PRO A 796 -13.41 -20.55 -25.70
C PRO A 796 -13.34 -21.67 -24.65
N LYS A 797 -13.09 -22.91 -25.09
CA LYS A 797 -12.85 -24.10 -24.26
C LYS A 797 -11.67 -24.87 -24.83
N PHE A 798 -10.50 -24.68 -24.23
CA PHE A 798 -9.33 -25.53 -24.46
C PHE A 798 -9.24 -26.56 -23.32
N THR A 799 -8.92 -27.81 -23.65
CA THR A 799 -8.79 -28.92 -22.68
C THR A 799 -7.59 -29.78 -23.04
N THR A 800 -6.74 -30.09 -22.06
CA THR A 800 -5.60 -31.01 -22.17
C THR A 800 -5.54 -31.94 -20.96
N ARG A 801 -4.71 -32.99 -20.99
CA ARG A 801 -4.50 -33.88 -19.83
C ARG A 801 -3.46 -33.30 -18.87
N GLN A 802 -3.67 -33.46 -17.58
CA GLN A 802 -2.63 -33.20 -16.59
C GLN A 802 -1.53 -34.27 -16.69
N VAL A 803 -0.28 -33.81 -16.80
CA VAL A 803 0.92 -34.68 -16.85
C VAL A 803 0.96 -35.63 -15.65
N GLY A 804 1.11 -36.92 -15.91
CA GLY A 804 1.24 -37.97 -14.89
C GLY A 804 -0.07 -38.48 -14.31
N THR A 805 -1.22 -38.03 -14.80
CA THR A 805 -2.56 -38.40 -14.29
C THR A 805 -3.57 -38.58 -15.43
N SER A 806 -4.72 -39.20 -15.12
CA SER A 806 -5.89 -39.26 -16.01
C SER A 806 -6.69 -37.95 -16.09
N ASP A 807 -6.42 -37.00 -15.21
CA ASP A 807 -7.28 -35.83 -14.99
C ASP A 807 -7.18 -34.81 -16.14
N ALA A 808 -8.31 -34.24 -16.54
CA ALA A 808 -8.37 -33.19 -17.55
C ALA A 808 -8.24 -31.80 -16.90
N ILE A 809 -7.42 -30.93 -17.51
CA ILE A 809 -7.35 -29.50 -17.21
C ILE A 809 -8.00 -28.74 -18.36
N SER A 810 -8.96 -27.89 -18.05
CA SER A 810 -9.66 -27.04 -19.02
C SER A 810 -9.47 -25.57 -18.69
N LYS A 811 -9.40 -24.73 -19.73
CA LYS A 811 -9.46 -23.28 -19.61
C LYS A 811 -10.82 -22.87 -18.99
N GLY A 812 -10.78 -22.30 -17.79
CA GLY A 812 -11.97 -21.77 -17.10
C GLY A 812 -12.44 -20.45 -17.69
N TYR A 813 -13.73 -20.13 -17.51
CA TYR A 813 -14.32 -18.85 -17.94
C TYR A 813 -13.73 -17.62 -17.20
N TRP A 814 -13.09 -17.86 -16.05
CA TRP A 814 -12.56 -16.83 -15.14
C TRP A 814 -11.05 -16.91 -14.92
N ASP A 815 -10.41 -17.98 -15.39
CA ASP A 815 -8.96 -18.23 -15.30
C ASP A 815 -8.22 -17.84 -16.61
N ASP A 816 -8.75 -16.89 -17.42
CA ASP A 816 -8.11 -16.49 -18.67
C ASP A 816 -6.90 -15.56 -18.43
N ALA A 817 -5.71 -16.13 -18.55
CA ALA A 817 -4.45 -15.45 -18.35
C ALA A 817 -3.97 -14.73 -19.62
N LEU A 818 -3.47 -13.50 -19.46
CA LEU A 818 -2.85 -12.75 -20.56
C LEU A 818 -1.60 -13.50 -21.06
N GLN A 819 -1.54 -13.81 -22.35
CA GLN A 819 -0.41 -14.53 -22.95
C GLN A 819 0.62 -13.55 -23.51
N VAL A 820 1.87 -13.64 -23.05
CA VAL A 820 2.98 -12.80 -23.53
C VAL A 820 4.17 -13.69 -23.92
N ALA A 821 4.75 -13.51 -25.09
CA ALA A 821 5.95 -14.22 -25.54
C ALA A 821 7.14 -13.26 -25.70
N THR A 822 8.33 -13.69 -25.29
CA THR A 822 9.56 -12.89 -25.43
C THR A 822 10.65 -13.67 -26.19
N GLY A 823 11.48 -12.94 -26.95
CA GLY A 823 12.64 -13.56 -27.63
C GLY A 823 13.60 -12.54 -28.24
N ASN A 824 14.76 -13.02 -28.70
CA ASN A 824 15.78 -12.21 -29.38
C ASN A 824 15.62 -12.34 -30.90
N GLY A 825 15.13 -11.30 -31.57
CA GLY A 825 14.76 -11.38 -32.99
C GLY A 825 13.71 -12.46 -33.25
N LEU A 826 12.71 -12.54 -32.37
CA LEU A 826 11.60 -13.49 -32.42
C LEU A 826 10.79 -13.28 -33.71
N GLN A 827 10.38 -14.39 -34.32
CA GLN A 827 9.67 -14.44 -35.60
C GLN A 827 8.34 -15.17 -35.44
N THR A 828 7.33 -14.76 -36.19
CA THR A 828 5.98 -15.33 -36.16
C THR A 828 5.70 -16.05 -37.47
N GLY A 829 5.05 -17.21 -37.43
CA GLY A 829 4.77 -18.01 -38.63
C GLY A 829 3.40 -18.67 -38.60
N GLY A 830 3.03 -19.32 -39.70
CA GLY A 830 1.76 -20.04 -39.82
C GLY A 830 0.55 -19.14 -39.53
N ASP A 831 -0.39 -19.63 -38.72
CA ASP A 831 -1.58 -18.87 -38.35
C ASP A 831 -1.31 -17.93 -37.16
N MET A 832 -0.24 -18.17 -36.38
CA MET A 832 0.14 -17.33 -35.24
C MET A 832 0.39 -15.87 -35.60
N SER A 833 0.92 -15.55 -36.79
CA SER A 833 1.12 -14.15 -37.21
C SER A 833 -0.17 -13.32 -37.17
N ARG A 834 -1.33 -13.91 -37.51
CA ARG A 834 -2.64 -13.22 -37.41
C ARG A 834 -3.31 -13.31 -36.03
N ARG A 835 -2.60 -13.81 -35.01
CA ARG A 835 -3.09 -14.06 -33.64
C ARG A 835 -2.26 -13.38 -32.55
N VAL A 836 -1.19 -12.70 -32.95
CA VAL A 836 -0.30 -11.95 -32.07
C VAL A 836 -0.35 -10.45 -32.33
N LEU A 837 -0.09 -9.65 -31.30
CA LEU A 837 0.20 -8.21 -31.38
C LEU A 837 1.62 -7.95 -30.87
N ARG A 838 2.41 -7.17 -31.61
CA ARG A 838 3.87 -7.13 -31.49
C ARG A 838 4.40 -5.79 -30.95
N ILE A 839 5.46 -5.87 -30.16
CA ILE A 839 6.28 -4.76 -29.68
C ILE A 839 7.74 -5.10 -30.01
N ASP A 840 8.40 -4.29 -30.84
CA ASP A 840 9.83 -4.44 -31.16
C ASP A 840 10.66 -3.34 -30.46
N ILE A 841 11.66 -3.78 -29.72
CA ILE A 841 12.67 -2.93 -29.06
C ILE A 841 13.94 -2.91 -29.94
N ASN A 842 14.17 -1.77 -30.58
CA ASN A 842 15.34 -1.48 -31.41
C ASN A 842 16.36 -0.66 -30.59
N ASP A 843 16.99 -1.30 -29.61
CA ASP A 843 18.05 -0.68 -28.82
C ASP A 843 19.36 -0.62 -29.63
N THR A 844 19.70 0.57 -30.15
CA THR A 844 20.88 0.76 -30.99
C THR A 844 22.19 0.85 -30.20
N THR A 845 22.14 1.00 -28.86
CA THR A 845 23.32 1.26 -28.02
C THR A 845 24.35 0.13 -28.04
N GLY A 846 23.91 -1.12 -28.24
CA GLY A 846 24.78 -2.30 -28.17
C GLY A 846 25.14 -2.77 -26.76
N SER A 847 24.68 -2.07 -25.71
CA SER A 847 24.71 -2.57 -24.33
C SER A 847 23.43 -2.13 -23.61
N PRO A 848 22.30 -2.82 -23.86
CA PRO A 848 21.00 -2.42 -23.33
C PRO A 848 20.91 -2.37 -21.80
N THR A 849 21.85 -3.05 -21.12
CA THR A 849 22.02 -3.11 -19.66
C THR A 849 22.84 -1.96 -19.08
N SER A 850 23.65 -1.25 -19.87
CA SER A 850 24.43 -0.09 -19.39
C SER A 850 23.69 1.24 -19.51
N ARG A 851 22.42 1.23 -19.91
CA ARG A 851 21.59 2.44 -20.03
C ARG A 851 21.26 2.99 -18.64
N GLN A 852 21.50 4.28 -18.43
CA GLN A 852 20.98 4.98 -17.26
C GLN A 852 19.47 5.18 -17.44
N LEU A 853 18.67 4.55 -16.59
CA LEU A 853 17.21 4.67 -16.57
C LEU A 853 16.79 5.83 -15.66
N ARG A 854 15.73 6.55 -16.05
CA ARG A 854 15.05 7.55 -15.21
C ARG A 854 14.50 6.94 -13.92
N ILE A 855 14.07 5.67 -13.99
CA ILE A 855 13.56 4.88 -12.86
C ILE A 855 14.40 3.59 -12.79
N PRO A 856 15.46 3.55 -11.96
CA PRO A 856 16.38 2.40 -11.91
C PRO A 856 15.72 1.07 -11.51
N ASP A 857 14.83 1.08 -10.51
CA ASP A 857 13.94 -0.05 -10.22
C ASP A 857 12.49 0.30 -10.61
N LEU A 858 12.16 -0.02 -11.85
CA LEU A 858 10.80 0.16 -12.37
C LEU A 858 9.79 -0.80 -11.72
N LYS A 859 10.20 -1.96 -11.17
CA LYS A 859 9.27 -2.89 -10.49
C LYS A 859 8.89 -2.37 -9.11
N GLY A 860 9.88 -1.98 -8.29
CA GLY A 860 9.66 -1.33 -7.00
C GLY A 860 8.83 -0.04 -7.16
N TYR A 861 9.13 0.77 -8.17
CA TYR A 861 8.30 1.94 -8.51
C TYR A 861 6.85 1.55 -8.84
N CYS A 862 6.63 0.54 -9.71
CA CYS A 862 5.28 0.08 -10.05
C CYS A 862 4.52 -0.51 -8.86
N ARG A 863 5.20 -1.15 -7.90
CA ARG A 863 4.61 -1.66 -6.66
C ARG A 863 4.20 -0.51 -5.72
N LEU A 864 5.10 0.46 -5.51
CA LEU A 864 4.88 1.64 -4.67
C LEU A 864 3.75 2.54 -5.20
N HIS A 865 3.77 2.85 -6.50
CA HIS A 865 2.81 3.73 -7.17
C HIS A 865 1.59 2.99 -7.76
N ARG A 866 1.40 1.71 -7.41
CA ARG A 866 0.32 0.88 -7.98
C ARG A 866 -1.07 1.53 -7.93
N PRO A 867 -1.53 2.13 -6.81
CA PRO A 867 -2.87 2.74 -6.76
C PRO A 867 -3.05 3.87 -7.77
N GLU A 868 -1.99 4.65 -8.02
CA GLU A 868 -1.98 5.77 -8.98
C GLU A 868 -2.01 5.25 -10.42
N LEU A 869 -1.21 4.22 -10.72
CA LEU A 869 -1.16 3.56 -12.03
C LEU A 869 -2.49 2.87 -12.38
N VAL A 870 -3.10 2.17 -11.42
CA VAL A 870 -4.41 1.53 -11.63
C VAL A 870 -5.51 2.60 -11.76
N ARG A 871 -5.48 3.66 -10.95
CA ARG A 871 -6.41 4.80 -11.08
C ARG A 871 -6.34 5.41 -12.48
N ALA A 872 -5.15 5.61 -13.03
CA ALA A 872 -4.97 6.12 -14.39
C ALA A 872 -5.61 5.20 -15.45
N ALA A 873 -5.32 3.89 -15.42
CA ALA A 873 -5.91 2.94 -16.38
C ALA A 873 -7.44 2.87 -16.30
N LEU A 874 -7.99 2.83 -15.08
CA LEU A 874 -9.44 2.81 -14.87
C LEU A 874 -10.11 4.12 -15.27
N THR A 875 -9.46 5.27 -15.07
CA THR A 875 -9.98 6.59 -15.48
C THR A 875 -10.10 6.67 -17.00
N LEU A 876 -9.10 6.19 -17.75
CA LEU A 876 -9.15 6.11 -19.21
C LEU A 876 -10.32 5.22 -19.69
N LEU A 877 -10.48 4.04 -19.10
CA LEU A 877 -11.57 3.12 -19.44
C LEU A 877 -12.96 3.66 -19.03
N ALA A 878 -13.08 4.33 -17.89
CA ALA A 878 -14.34 4.94 -17.43
C ALA A 878 -14.78 6.06 -18.37
N GLY A 879 -13.85 6.93 -18.81
CA GLY A 879 -14.12 7.95 -19.82
C GLY A 879 -14.51 7.37 -21.18
N PHE A 880 -13.85 6.28 -21.60
CA PHE A 880 -14.21 5.55 -22.82
C PHE A 880 -15.66 5.03 -22.75
N PHE A 881 -16.05 4.36 -21.66
CA PHE A 881 -17.42 3.88 -21.51
C PHE A 881 -18.44 5.02 -21.31
N ALA A 882 -18.06 6.13 -20.69
CA ALA A 882 -18.89 7.33 -20.63
C ALA A 882 -19.17 7.90 -22.03
N ALA A 883 -18.14 8.04 -22.87
CA ALA A 883 -18.29 8.47 -24.26
C ALA A 883 -19.12 7.47 -25.09
N LYS A 884 -18.91 6.16 -24.89
CA LYS A 884 -19.68 5.10 -25.58
C LYS A 884 -21.16 5.10 -25.17
N ARG A 885 -21.48 5.34 -23.88
CA ARG A 885 -22.85 5.62 -23.39
C ARG A 885 -23.41 6.90 -24.01
N GLY A 886 -22.59 7.92 -24.21
CA GLY A 886 -22.90 9.15 -24.94
C GLY A 886 -22.98 9.01 -26.47
N GLY A 887 -22.97 7.78 -27.01
CA GLY A 887 -23.14 7.52 -28.44
C GLY A 887 -21.86 7.55 -29.28
N TRP A 888 -20.67 7.67 -28.67
CA TRP A 888 -19.42 7.56 -29.42
C TRP A 888 -19.20 6.14 -29.96
N GLN A 889 -18.80 6.05 -31.22
CA GLN A 889 -18.49 4.81 -31.92
C GLN A 889 -17.29 5.01 -32.85
N VAL A 890 -16.60 3.91 -33.18
CA VAL A 890 -15.54 3.86 -34.20
C VAL A 890 -15.67 2.60 -35.03
N SER A 891 -15.48 2.71 -36.35
CA SER A 891 -15.41 1.56 -37.24
C SER A 891 -13.97 1.08 -37.36
N LEU A 892 -13.65 -0.08 -36.78
CA LEU A 892 -12.31 -0.68 -36.83
C LEU A 892 -12.26 -1.90 -37.77
N PRO A 893 -11.09 -2.20 -38.38
CA PRO A 893 -10.92 -3.43 -39.16
C PRO A 893 -11.26 -4.70 -38.37
N HIS A 894 -11.91 -5.66 -39.02
CA HIS A 894 -12.29 -6.94 -38.41
C HIS A 894 -11.06 -7.75 -37.98
N PHE A 895 -11.05 -8.21 -36.73
CA PHE A 895 -9.97 -9.01 -36.14
C PHE A 895 -10.49 -10.41 -35.81
N ALA A 896 -10.42 -11.30 -36.81
CA ALA A 896 -10.97 -12.65 -36.74
C ALA A 896 -10.50 -13.41 -35.49
N SER A 897 -11.40 -14.19 -34.87
CA SER A 897 -11.26 -14.80 -33.54
C SER A 897 -11.26 -13.84 -32.34
N PHE A 898 -11.00 -12.54 -32.52
CA PHE A 898 -10.83 -11.53 -31.46
C PHE A 898 -11.83 -10.37 -31.53
N ASN A 899 -12.98 -10.58 -32.19
CA ASN A 899 -14.00 -9.54 -32.39
C ASN A 899 -14.51 -8.93 -31.07
N ARG A 900 -14.77 -9.76 -30.05
CA ARG A 900 -15.22 -9.28 -28.73
C ARG A 900 -14.13 -8.57 -27.93
N TRP A 901 -12.86 -8.96 -28.11
CA TRP A 901 -11.71 -8.26 -27.55
C TRP A 901 -11.49 -6.87 -28.18
N SER A 902 -12.06 -6.59 -29.36
CA SER A 902 -11.83 -5.32 -30.07
C SER A 902 -12.35 -4.08 -29.33
N VAL A 903 -13.17 -4.23 -28.29
CA VAL A 903 -13.48 -3.15 -27.32
C VAL A 903 -12.21 -2.55 -26.67
N VAL A 904 -11.15 -3.35 -26.49
CA VAL A 904 -9.84 -2.88 -26.04
C VAL A 904 -9.21 -1.95 -27.09
N ARG A 905 -9.32 -2.29 -28.38
CA ARG A 905 -8.82 -1.45 -29.50
C ARG A 905 -9.61 -0.15 -29.60
N GLU A 906 -10.93 -0.20 -29.44
CA GLU A 906 -11.79 0.98 -29.40
C GLU A 906 -11.33 1.95 -28.30
N ALA A 907 -11.05 1.46 -27.09
CA ALA A 907 -10.56 2.27 -25.98
C ALA A 907 -9.17 2.90 -26.25
N ILE A 908 -8.25 2.17 -26.86
CA ILE A 908 -6.92 2.67 -27.25
C ILE A 908 -7.04 3.77 -28.33
N VAL A 909 -7.88 3.57 -29.35
CA VAL A 909 -8.14 4.57 -30.40
C VAL A 909 -8.86 5.81 -29.84
N TRP A 910 -9.78 5.62 -28.89
CA TRP A 910 -10.44 6.72 -28.16
C TRP A 910 -9.46 7.57 -27.33
N CYS A 911 -8.37 6.96 -26.82
CA CYS A 911 -7.27 7.67 -26.16
C CYS A 911 -6.36 8.45 -27.13
N GLY A 912 -6.66 8.49 -28.43
CA GLY A 912 -5.85 9.17 -29.45
C GLY A 912 -4.62 8.39 -29.92
N LEU A 913 -4.55 7.09 -29.63
CA LEU A 913 -3.42 6.22 -29.99
C LEU A 913 -3.72 5.42 -31.28
N PRO A 914 -2.70 4.89 -31.98
CA PRO A 914 -2.90 3.98 -33.11
C PRO A 914 -3.67 2.70 -32.69
N ASP A 915 -4.48 2.15 -33.59
CA ASP A 915 -5.15 0.86 -33.40
C ASP A 915 -4.11 -0.26 -33.23
N PRO A 916 -4.09 -1.01 -32.09
CA PRO A 916 -3.17 -2.12 -31.86
C PRO A 916 -3.14 -3.17 -32.98
N TYR A 917 -4.22 -3.33 -33.76
CA TYR A 917 -4.28 -4.21 -34.92
C TYR A 917 -3.18 -3.96 -35.97
N LEU A 918 -2.65 -2.74 -36.06
CA LEU A 918 -1.54 -2.39 -36.96
C LEU A 918 -0.22 -3.10 -36.60
N ALA A 919 -0.09 -3.51 -35.34
CA ALA A 919 1.03 -4.28 -34.79
C ALA A 919 0.83 -5.80 -34.86
N ARG A 920 -0.19 -6.29 -35.58
CA ARG A 920 -0.36 -7.73 -35.82
C ARG A 920 0.92 -8.32 -36.44
N GLY A 921 1.23 -9.58 -36.14
CA GLY A 921 2.35 -10.28 -36.77
C GLY A 921 2.26 -10.27 -38.31
N ARG A 922 3.40 -10.08 -38.96
CA ARG A 922 3.50 -9.98 -40.43
C ARG A 922 4.52 -11.01 -40.91
N ALA A 923 4.03 -12.18 -41.32
CA ALA A 923 4.89 -13.27 -41.82
C ALA A 923 5.82 -12.81 -42.96
N GLU A 924 5.38 -11.84 -43.79
CA GLU A 924 6.19 -11.23 -44.86
C GLU A 924 7.38 -10.40 -44.32
N ASP A 925 7.20 -9.63 -43.24
CA ASP A 925 8.28 -8.83 -42.62
C ASP A 925 9.21 -9.72 -41.75
N ASP A 926 8.66 -10.76 -41.11
CA ASP A 926 9.44 -11.80 -40.41
C ASP A 926 10.27 -12.65 -41.39
N ALA A 927 9.74 -12.93 -42.58
CA ALA A 927 10.47 -13.59 -43.67
C ALA A 927 11.50 -12.65 -44.31
N ASP A 928 11.23 -11.35 -44.46
CA ASP A 928 12.24 -10.37 -44.87
C ASP A 928 13.42 -10.32 -43.88
N THR A 929 13.12 -10.43 -42.59
CA THR A 929 14.11 -10.48 -41.51
C THR A 929 14.87 -11.81 -41.48
N ALA A 930 14.21 -12.94 -41.80
CA ALA A 930 14.87 -14.23 -42.01
C ALA A 930 15.85 -14.16 -43.19
N ASN A 931 15.37 -13.66 -44.34
CA ASN A 931 16.14 -13.53 -45.56
C ASN A 931 17.33 -12.58 -45.40
N PHE A 932 17.19 -11.52 -44.60
CA PHE A 932 18.33 -10.68 -44.23
C PHE A 932 19.40 -11.46 -43.45
N ARG A 933 18.99 -12.24 -42.44
CA ARG A 933 19.92 -13.06 -41.63
C ARG A 933 20.66 -14.09 -42.49
N PHE A 934 19.93 -14.91 -43.24
CA PHE A 934 20.53 -15.91 -44.13
C PHE A 934 21.40 -15.29 -45.22
N ALA A 935 21.03 -14.12 -45.77
CA ALA A 935 21.87 -13.40 -46.71
C ALA A 935 23.20 -12.94 -46.09
N ILE A 936 23.20 -12.45 -44.84
CA ILE A 936 24.44 -12.11 -44.10
C ILE A 936 25.30 -13.36 -43.87
N GLU A 937 24.70 -14.44 -43.35
CA GLU A 937 25.41 -15.68 -43.01
C GLU A 937 26.04 -16.35 -44.24
N HIS A 938 25.26 -16.51 -45.32
CA HIS A 938 25.76 -17.05 -46.58
C HIS A 938 26.81 -16.15 -47.24
N LEU A 939 26.60 -14.83 -47.28
CA LEU A 939 27.61 -13.92 -47.82
C LEU A 939 28.90 -13.94 -47.00
N ARG A 940 28.84 -14.06 -45.66
CA ARG A 940 30.02 -14.17 -44.79
C ARG A 940 30.86 -15.39 -45.19
N SER A 941 30.28 -16.59 -45.23
CA SER A 941 30.97 -17.82 -45.67
C SER A 941 31.48 -17.72 -47.11
N ILE A 942 30.71 -17.17 -48.06
CA ILE A 942 31.15 -16.97 -49.45
C ILE A 942 32.34 -16.00 -49.55
N ILE A 943 32.34 -14.92 -48.77
CA ILE A 943 33.40 -13.89 -48.76
C ILE A 943 34.68 -14.40 -48.09
N GLU A 944 34.55 -15.17 -47.01
CA GLU A 944 35.65 -15.72 -46.23
C GLU A 944 36.27 -16.96 -46.91
N GLU A 945 35.45 -17.88 -47.43
CA GLU A 945 35.88 -19.20 -47.90
C GLU A 945 35.85 -19.38 -49.42
N GLY A 946 35.19 -18.50 -50.18
CA GLY A 946 34.95 -18.66 -51.62
C GLY A 946 36.14 -18.36 -52.53
N GLY A 947 37.28 -17.92 -51.96
CA GLY A 947 38.48 -17.57 -52.74
C GLY A 947 38.29 -16.38 -53.69
N LEU A 948 37.27 -15.55 -53.46
CA LEU A 948 36.90 -14.43 -54.33
C LEU A 948 37.94 -13.30 -54.30
N ARG A 949 38.13 -12.63 -55.44
CA ARG A 949 38.97 -11.44 -55.53
C ARG A 949 38.40 -10.34 -54.63
N ARG A 950 39.21 -9.89 -53.66
CA ARG A 950 38.87 -8.76 -52.78
C ARG A 950 39.00 -7.42 -53.51
N HIS A 951 38.06 -6.52 -53.24
CA HIS A 951 37.98 -5.16 -53.75
C HIS A 951 37.85 -4.22 -52.54
N GLY A 952 38.97 -3.95 -51.87
CA GLY A 952 38.94 -3.54 -50.46
C GLY A 952 38.37 -4.68 -49.62
N ASP A 953 37.59 -4.35 -48.59
CA ASP A 953 37.06 -5.35 -47.64
C ASP A 953 36.00 -6.28 -48.25
N GLY A 954 35.37 -5.85 -49.36
CA GLY A 954 34.28 -6.57 -50.05
C GLY A 954 34.71 -7.35 -51.29
N VAL A 955 33.72 -7.94 -51.96
CA VAL A 955 33.84 -8.71 -53.22
C VAL A 955 32.86 -8.21 -54.27
N LEU A 956 33.13 -8.42 -55.56
CA LEU A 956 32.17 -8.10 -56.62
C LEU A 956 30.96 -9.05 -56.56
N VAL A 957 29.74 -8.50 -56.56
CA VAL A 957 28.48 -9.27 -56.61
C VAL A 957 28.43 -10.16 -57.86
N GLY A 958 29.01 -9.71 -58.97
CA GLY A 958 29.13 -10.51 -60.19
C GLY A 958 30.07 -11.72 -60.07
N ASP A 959 31.03 -11.71 -59.14
CA ASP A 959 31.93 -12.84 -58.90
C ASP A 959 31.35 -13.82 -57.85
N VAL A 960 30.57 -13.31 -56.89
CA VAL A 960 29.70 -14.14 -56.02
C VAL A 960 28.75 -14.99 -56.86
N VAL A 961 28.06 -14.40 -57.85
CA VAL A 961 27.17 -15.15 -58.75
C VAL A 961 27.94 -16.20 -59.56
N LYS A 962 29.08 -15.87 -60.17
CA LYS A 962 29.90 -16.84 -60.92
C LYS A 962 30.34 -18.02 -60.05
N LEU A 963 30.75 -17.74 -58.81
CA LEU A 963 31.13 -18.78 -57.85
C LEU A 963 29.96 -19.69 -57.52
N LEU A 964 28.80 -19.12 -57.13
CA LEU A 964 27.60 -19.89 -56.80
C LEU A 964 27.14 -20.80 -57.96
N VAL A 965 27.13 -20.28 -59.20
CA VAL A 965 26.76 -21.07 -60.38
C VAL A 965 27.77 -22.19 -60.68
N ARG A 966 29.07 -21.89 -60.60
CA ARG A 966 30.14 -22.89 -60.83
C ARG A 966 30.17 -23.96 -59.75
N ASP A 967 29.96 -23.57 -58.50
CA ASP A 967 29.94 -24.46 -57.34
C ASP A 967 28.72 -25.39 -57.37
N HIS A 968 27.52 -24.85 -57.61
CA HIS A 968 26.29 -25.63 -57.78
C HIS A 968 26.37 -26.66 -58.93
N ALA A 969 27.14 -26.37 -59.98
CA ALA A 969 27.39 -27.28 -61.10
C ALA A 969 28.51 -28.33 -60.82
N SER A 970 29.09 -28.37 -59.63
CA SER A 970 30.12 -29.33 -59.24
C SER A 970 29.52 -30.60 -58.62
N ALA A 971 30.31 -31.69 -58.56
CA ALA A 971 29.89 -32.95 -57.94
C ALA A 971 29.76 -32.90 -56.40
N ALA A 972 30.21 -31.81 -55.77
CA ALA A 972 30.14 -31.60 -54.32
C ALA A 972 30.07 -30.09 -54.00
N PRO A 973 28.91 -29.44 -54.20
CA PRO A 973 28.76 -27.99 -54.07
C PRO A 973 28.96 -27.53 -52.62
N LYS A 974 29.98 -26.69 -52.38
CA LYS A 974 30.29 -26.17 -51.04
C LYS A 974 29.27 -25.12 -50.56
N PHE A 975 28.72 -24.35 -51.49
CA PHE A 975 27.77 -23.26 -51.24
C PHE A 975 26.36 -23.59 -51.77
N GLY A 976 26.04 -24.88 -51.94
CA GLY A 976 24.75 -25.33 -52.49
C GLY A 976 23.53 -24.83 -51.70
N THR A 977 23.62 -24.73 -50.38
CA THR A 977 22.56 -24.15 -49.52
C THR A 977 22.34 -22.67 -49.80
N ALA A 978 23.41 -21.90 -49.97
CA ALA A 978 23.33 -20.49 -50.34
C ALA A 978 22.73 -20.30 -51.74
N TYR A 979 23.06 -21.17 -52.70
CA TYR A 979 22.47 -21.15 -54.03
C TYR A 979 20.94 -21.36 -53.97
N SER A 980 20.48 -22.41 -53.28
CA SER A 980 19.04 -22.67 -53.09
C SER A 980 18.34 -21.51 -52.39
N PHE A 981 18.89 -21.02 -51.27
CA PHE A 981 18.35 -19.87 -50.54
C PHE A 981 18.14 -18.65 -51.43
N PHE A 982 19.15 -18.26 -52.22
CA PHE A 982 19.02 -17.10 -53.10
C PHE A 982 17.97 -17.32 -54.20
N VAL A 983 17.87 -18.53 -54.77
CA VAL A 983 16.84 -18.86 -55.77
C VAL A 983 15.43 -18.83 -55.17
N GLU A 984 15.23 -19.43 -54.00
CA GLU A 984 13.96 -19.41 -53.23
C GLU A 984 13.57 -17.98 -52.83
N ALA A 985 14.55 -17.14 -52.48
CA ALA A 985 14.36 -15.71 -52.21
C ALA A 985 14.18 -14.85 -53.49
N GLY A 986 14.00 -15.46 -54.66
CA GLY A 986 13.65 -14.80 -55.92
C GLY A 986 14.83 -14.31 -56.76
N VAL A 987 16.07 -14.67 -56.42
CA VAL A 987 17.27 -14.27 -57.19
C VAL A 987 17.51 -15.22 -58.36
N THR A 988 17.48 -14.68 -59.57
CA THR A 988 17.77 -15.43 -60.80
C THR A 988 19.27 -15.69 -60.97
N LEU A 989 19.77 -16.82 -60.44
CA LEU A 989 21.17 -17.28 -60.55
C LEU A 989 21.47 -18.11 -61.82
N GLY A 990 20.82 -17.82 -62.95
CA GLY A 990 21.07 -18.52 -64.22
C GLY A 990 22.27 -17.96 -65.00
N ALA A 991 22.74 -18.72 -66.00
CA ALA A 991 23.82 -18.32 -66.92
C ALA A 991 23.45 -17.21 -67.93
N GLN A 992 22.41 -16.41 -67.65
CA GLN A 992 21.90 -15.36 -68.53
C GLN A 992 22.37 -13.95 -68.11
N HIS A 993 22.32 -13.02 -69.07
CA HIS A 993 22.54 -11.59 -68.81
C HIS A 993 21.55 -11.07 -67.75
N GLY A 994 22.05 -10.71 -66.57
CA GLY A 994 21.26 -10.06 -65.52
C GLY A 994 21.40 -10.66 -64.12
N ALA A 995 21.95 -11.87 -63.95
CA ALA A 995 22.01 -12.54 -62.64
C ALA A 995 22.72 -11.69 -61.54
N ALA A 996 23.82 -11.01 -61.88
CA ALA A 996 24.51 -10.08 -60.98
C ALA A 996 23.68 -8.82 -60.62
N VAL A 997 22.77 -8.40 -61.50
CA VAL A 997 21.82 -7.31 -61.23
C VAL A 997 20.65 -7.81 -60.37
N SER A 998 20.24 -9.07 -60.56
CA SER A 998 19.22 -9.75 -59.74
C SER A 998 19.68 -9.85 -58.28
N LEU A 999 20.87 -10.42 -58.04
CA LEU A 999 21.44 -10.48 -56.69
C LEU A 999 21.72 -9.07 -56.14
N GLY A 1000 22.22 -8.16 -56.98
CA GLY A 1000 22.41 -6.76 -56.59
C GLY A 1000 21.14 -6.10 -56.05
N LYS A 1001 20.00 -6.23 -56.76
CA LYS A 1001 18.69 -5.71 -56.32
C LYS A 1001 18.22 -6.33 -55.00
N PHE A 1002 18.38 -7.64 -54.85
CA PHE A 1002 18.03 -8.34 -53.61
C PHE A 1002 18.83 -7.80 -52.42
N LEU A 1003 20.15 -7.66 -52.57
CA LEU A 1003 21.01 -7.14 -51.50
C LEU A 1003 20.77 -5.65 -51.19
N THR A 1004 20.35 -4.84 -52.16
CA THR A 1004 19.95 -3.43 -51.90
C THR A 1004 18.76 -3.32 -50.93
N LYS A 1005 17.89 -4.35 -50.83
CA LYS A 1005 16.79 -4.37 -49.83
C LYS A 1005 17.30 -4.36 -48.37
N TYR A 1006 18.55 -4.75 -48.16
CA TYR A 1006 19.16 -4.94 -46.84
C TYR A 1006 20.38 -4.03 -46.58
N GLU A 1007 20.71 -3.15 -47.52
CA GLU A 1007 21.84 -2.24 -47.39
C GLU A 1007 21.68 -1.32 -46.17
N GLY A 1008 22.73 -1.24 -45.34
CA GLY A 1008 22.75 -0.45 -44.11
C GLY A 1008 22.05 -1.11 -42.90
N ARG A 1009 21.28 -2.19 -43.07
CA ARG A 1009 20.68 -2.93 -41.94
C ARG A 1009 21.77 -3.63 -41.11
N VAL A 1010 21.53 -3.75 -39.80
CA VAL A 1010 22.46 -4.37 -38.84
C VAL A 1010 21.85 -5.64 -38.24
N LEU A 1011 22.63 -6.71 -38.17
CA LEU A 1011 22.29 -8.01 -37.57
C LEU A 1011 23.17 -8.23 -36.32
N PRO A 1012 22.60 -8.34 -35.10
CA PRO A 1012 23.34 -8.75 -33.91
C PRO A 1012 23.54 -10.28 -33.84
N ASP A 1013 24.77 -10.71 -33.58
CA ASP A 1013 25.28 -12.08 -33.59
C ASP A 1013 26.20 -12.28 -32.36
N GLY A 1014 25.58 -12.47 -31.18
CA GLY A 1014 26.27 -12.40 -29.89
C GLY A 1014 26.76 -10.98 -29.61
N ASP A 1015 27.99 -10.85 -29.10
CA ASP A 1015 28.64 -9.54 -28.87
C ASP A 1015 29.10 -8.85 -30.17
N VAL A 1016 28.86 -9.45 -31.34
CA VAL A 1016 29.29 -8.94 -32.65
C VAL A 1016 28.09 -8.47 -33.46
N LYS A 1017 28.13 -7.23 -33.94
CA LYS A 1017 27.16 -6.71 -34.92
C LYS A 1017 27.72 -6.86 -36.33
N TRP A 1018 26.89 -7.28 -37.29
CA TRP A 1018 27.23 -7.37 -38.71
C TRP A 1018 26.36 -6.45 -39.55
N GLN A 1019 26.92 -5.85 -40.60
CA GLN A 1019 26.18 -4.98 -41.53
C GLN A 1019 26.56 -5.28 -42.98
N LEU A 1020 25.55 -5.28 -43.86
CA LEU A 1020 25.74 -5.30 -45.30
C LEU A 1020 25.86 -3.87 -45.83
N ARG A 1021 26.91 -3.62 -46.63
CA ARG A 1021 27.07 -2.38 -47.42
C ARG A 1021 27.31 -2.73 -48.88
N LEU A 1022 26.74 -1.95 -49.79
CA LEU A 1022 27.09 -2.00 -51.21
C LEU A 1022 27.90 -0.75 -51.57
N ARG A 1023 28.69 -0.85 -52.64
CA ARG A 1023 29.35 0.30 -53.26
C ARG A 1023 29.63 0.01 -54.72
N ARG A 1024 29.67 1.02 -55.58
CA ARG A 1024 30.05 0.83 -56.98
C ARG A 1024 31.58 0.84 -57.15
N ALA A 1025 32.07 -0.01 -58.05
CA ALA A 1025 33.47 -0.06 -58.47
C ALA A 1025 33.56 -0.35 -59.98
N LYS A 1026 34.77 -0.22 -60.54
CA LYS A 1026 35.05 -0.61 -61.93
C LYS A 1026 34.90 -2.14 -62.06
N GLY A 1027 33.75 -2.57 -62.59
CA GLY A 1027 33.36 -3.98 -62.68
C GLY A 1027 31.95 -4.31 -62.14
N GLY A 1028 31.32 -3.39 -61.37
CA GLY A 1028 29.96 -3.56 -60.88
C GLY A 1028 29.77 -3.12 -59.41
N SER A 1029 28.72 -3.63 -58.76
CA SER A 1029 28.53 -3.49 -57.33
C SER A 1029 29.49 -4.42 -56.57
N VAL A 1030 30.18 -3.87 -55.58
CA VAL A 1030 30.92 -4.59 -54.54
C VAL A 1030 30.03 -4.70 -53.32
N VAL A 1031 29.93 -5.90 -52.74
CA VAL A 1031 29.27 -6.15 -51.45
C VAL A 1031 30.33 -6.37 -50.37
N THR A 1032 30.13 -5.73 -49.22
CA THR A 1032 30.88 -5.97 -47.99
C THR A 1032 29.91 -6.41 -46.91
N VAL A 1033 30.21 -7.52 -46.24
CA VAL A 1033 29.63 -7.90 -44.95
C VAL A 1033 30.72 -7.69 -43.92
N GLY A 1034 30.54 -6.72 -43.02
CA GLY A 1034 31.56 -6.29 -42.06
C GLY A 1034 31.01 -6.21 -40.64
N ARG A 1035 31.91 -6.25 -39.65
CA ARG A 1035 31.57 -5.97 -38.26
C ARG A 1035 31.36 -4.47 -38.04
N VAL A 1036 30.52 -4.09 -37.07
CA VAL A 1036 30.17 -2.70 -36.72
C VAL A 1036 30.29 -2.46 -35.22
#